data_AF-A0A660CHF7-F1
#
_entry.id   AF-A0A660CHF7-F1
#
_cell.length_a   1.000
_cell.length_b   1.000
_cell.length_c   1.000
_cell.angle_alpha   90.00
_cell.angle_beta   90.00
_cell.angle_gamma   90.00
#
_symmetry.space_group_name_H-M   'P 1'
#
loop_
_entity.id
_entity.type
_entity.pdbx_description
1 polymer ?
#
loop_
_entity_poly.entity_id
_entity_poly.type
_entity_poly.pdbx_seq_one_letter_code
_entity_poly.pdbx_strand_id
1 'polypeptide(L)'
;MTRDTTTGTACDATVMSELVDALIRERIHGFADGGLDGEWYRVGDIRFRVRPGGALQPWRHAGGPVLRGNRELTPDELLRVATAGSGESAVDQVAADLRTAVEHAAVPARDGDAESLTALRGRPFHPTARAVVGWNTGELVRYGRAVFGLDWLAVRTEAVRFGSGGWDPGTVPEMPDDARDDETLIPVHPWQLDHVLPSEFAAELAAGTVRVHARGVGRWRATSSIRTLAPVDGDGDGDGDGDAGARPARHVKLPLGVNTLGSQRLLPARYLDNGERGERLLRTILSGDEELAATVVIADETSWCGWDGDPYADRPGHLSAQVRAYPSDVDGSVPMGALASVAWHTANLTDPVPFFRRLAGDFCAMAVGFLTHGVLPEIHGQNVLRVGRRFVLRDHDTVRYCPELLTAPDPEYRVKPGAPQSLRVEDPAALARYLQTLGVQVNLYGIIDALTRTYGVPESRLWTALHEALDAALERRGAHDLRTVLFDTPFWPHRRVLAPLLSQGRSTGLSMPADTGSVPNPLHTGRLADAAAEEARHGAHRRVLNAYLRESGIHEVTRGPLDIELAATGRSVRLTVTYASPAGHHDYAAIPHSAVRAVLGELEARTGLRGTPVLEAQISGSTDNTARYLAARYRGRGRNTADASRTSEQGVLFGHPFHPTPKSAEGFDASDLHAYAPELGVSFPLRHVAVARELVHEEGQVPVPAQVTDATPPGFAAIPVHPWQHQHLMRNPAVRRLVADGALVSLPEQSPHVYPTSSVRTVCDPASGSTWKLPLHVRITNFVRHTPWEHLRRSADAMRAVAALPSYEGFGIVPETGFRTLAPAAAGHDLAAELNAVHRASTPGALVLAGLLEDPTWPAQRVTDPAEWLARFVTLAHGPLMRAFADHGVAFEAHVQNSLLRLDGDGMPARFLVRDMEGVALDRARHRDLPADSPALYHRDEAWQRLCYHAVTNQLAHVIHVLGRSSEVGERALWSVARETMRPWPEAEPLLTAPTLPAKANLLSRFAQRGERPYFVEIPNPLRSVPHREDAS
;
A
#
# COMPACT_ATOMS: atom_id res chain seq x y z
N MET A 1 46.48 17.55 6.03
CA MET A 1 45.11 18.11 6.07
C MET A 1 44.63 18.32 4.64
N THR A 2 44.26 17.24 3.97
CA THR A 2 43.54 17.25 2.70
C THR A 2 42.06 17.24 3.05
N ARG A 3 41.31 18.30 2.68
CA ARG A 3 39.84 18.27 2.70
C ARG A 3 39.42 17.13 1.80
N ASP A 4 38.76 16.12 2.35
CA ASP A 4 38.11 15.08 1.56
C ASP A 4 36.93 15.73 0.82
N THR A 5 37.13 16.02 -0.46
CA THR A 5 36.19 16.78 -1.31
C THR A 5 34.94 15.99 -1.69
N THR A 6 34.84 14.72 -1.29
CA THR A 6 33.73 13.83 -1.64
C THR A 6 32.51 13.98 -0.73
N THR A 7 32.68 14.38 0.54
CA THR A 7 31.58 14.54 1.50
C THR A 7 30.87 15.89 1.40
N GLY A 8 31.62 16.95 1.05
CA GLY A 8 31.07 18.30 0.87
C GLY A 8 30.06 18.42 -0.27
N THR A 9 30.28 17.69 -1.38
CA THR A 9 29.42 17.73 -2.57
C THR A 9 28.06 17.03 -2.35
N ALA A 10 28.01 15.96 -1.56
CA ALA A 10 26.75 15.24 -1.27
C ALA A 10 25.80 16.03 -0.34
N CYS A 11 26.37 16.75 0.64
CA CYS A 11 25.62 17.59 1.58
C CYS A 11 24.98 18.78 0.86
N ASP A 12 25.77 19.45 0.03
CA ASP A 12 25.35 20.57 -0.80
C ASP A 12 24.24 20.16 -1.77
N ALA A 13 24.40 19.03 -2.45
CA ALA A 13 23.40 18.48 -3.36
C ALA A 13 22.03 18.23 -2.68
N THR A 14 22.02 17.82 -1.41
CA THR A 14 20.76 17.57 -0.70
C THR A 14 20.03 18.86 -0.35
N VAL A 15 20.73 19.85 0.19
CA VAL A 15 20.15 21.17 0.50
C VAL A 15 19.71 21.88 -0.78
N MET A 16 20.51 21.77 -1.84
CA MET A 16 20.16 22.27 -3.18
C MET A 16 18.85 21.66 -3.69
N SER A 17 18.70 20.33 -3.56
CA SER A 17 17.49 19.63 -3.98
C SER A 17 16.24 20.14 -3.24
N GLU A 18 16.33 20.36 -1.93
CA GLU A 18 15.22 20.90 -1.14
C GLU A 18 14.91 22.36 -1.48
N LEU A 19 15.93 23.16 -1.80
CA LEU A 19 15.76 24.56 -2.21
C LEU A 19 15.07 24.66 -3.57
N VAL A 20 15.56 23.93 -4.58
CA VAL A 20 14.94 23.90 -5.92
C VAL A 20 13.51 23.41 -5.84
N ASP A 21 13.25 22.32 -5.09
CA ASP A 21 11.89 21.80 -4.91
C ASP A 21 10.96 22.83 -4.23
N ALA A 22 11.45 23.57 -3.23
CA ALA A 22 10.69 24.62 -2.57
C ALA A 22 10.41 25.81 -3.50
N LEU A 23 11.40 26.26 -4.28
CA LEU A 23 11.24 27.34 -5.27
C LEU A 23 10.18 26.99 -6.32
N ILE A 24 10.22 25.76 -6.86
CA ILE A 24 9.21 25.26 -7.82
C ILE A 24 7.84 25.18 -7.16
N ARG A 25 7.74 24.53 -5.99
CA ARG A 25 6.45 24.26 -5.33
C ARG A 25 5.75 25.54 -4.87
N GLU A 26 6.50 26.48 -4.31
CA GLU A 26 5.97 27.78 -3.87
C GLU A 26 5.87 28.81 -5.01
N ARG A 27 6.26 28.43 -6.24
CA ARG A 27 6.24 29.26 -7.46
C ARG A 27 7.00 30.57 -7.29
N ILE A 28 8.13 30.52 -6.58
CA ILE A 28 8.95 31.70 -6.29
C ILE A 28 9.68 32.13 -7.57
N HIS A 29 9.54 33.39 -7.95
CA HIS A 29 10.23 34.05 -9.07
C HIS A 29 10.24 33.25 -10.39
N GLY A 30 9.12 32.60 -10.74
CA GLY A 30 8.95 31.90 -12.03
C GLY A 30 9.62 30.53 -12.12
N PHE A 31 10.13 29.99 -11.01
CA PHE A 31 10.74 28.63 -10.99
C PHE A 31 9.76 27.52 -11.38
N ALA A 32 8.45 27.74 -11.27
CA ALA A 32 7.45 26.78 -11.72
C ALA A 32 7.12 26.86 -13.23
N ASP A 33 7.53 27.95 -13.88
CA ASP A 33 7.10 28.32 -15.24
C ASP A 33 8.26 28.22 -16.26
N GLY A 34 9.36 27.57 -15.88
CA GLY A 34 10.51 27.29 -16.75
C GLY A 34 10.24 26.27 -17.86
N GLY A 35 11.16 26.21 -18.83
CA GLY A 35 11.07 25.34 -20.01
C GLY A 35 11.92 24.09 -19.90
N LEU A 36 11.39 22.95 -20.35
CA LEU A 36 12.11 21.68 -20.42
C LEU A 36 12.78 21.50 -21.80
N ASP A 37 14.07 21.19 -21.79
CA ASP A 37 14.90 20.88 -22.95
C ASP A 37 15.67 19.58 -22.69
N GLY A 38 15.09 18.45 -23.13
CA GLY A 38 15.57 17.12 -22.76
C GLY A 38 15.41 16.88 -21.25
N GLU A 39 16.52 16.63 -20.55
CA GLU A 39 16.55 16.48 -19.09
C GLU A 39 16.78 17.81 -18.34
N TRP A 40 17.08 18.90 -19.06
CA TRP A 40 17.40 20.20 -18.46
C TRP A 40 16.17 21.10 -18.38
N TYR A 41 15.92 21.63 -17.19
CA TYR A 41 14.91 22.64 -16.93
C TYR A 41 15.57 24.01 -16.83
N ARG A 42 15.01 25.01 -17.53
CA ARG A 42 15.58 26.35 -17.63
C ARG A 42 14.64 27.41 -17.05
N VAL A 43 15.19 28.26 -16.18
CA VAL A 43 14.52 29.42 -15.58
C VAL A 43 15.45 30.62 -15.74
N GLY A 44 15.16 31.49 -16.71
CA GLY A 44 16.07 32.57 -17.07
C GLY A 44 17.44 32.06 -17.55
N ASP A 45 18.51 32.48 -16.88
CA ASP A 45 19.89 32.04 -17.15
C ASP A 45 20.35 30.85 -16.29
N ILE A 46 19.43 30.31 -15.46
CA ILE A 46 19.65 29.15 -14.59
C ILE A 46 19.15 27.88 -15.29
N ARG A 47 19.91 26.79 -15.19
CA ARG A 47 19.48 25.45 -15.63
C ARG A 47 19.87 24.35 -14.65
N PHE A 48 19.02 23.35 -14.51
CA PHE A 48 19.23 22.18 -13.65
C PHE A 48 18.45 20.97 -14.17
N ARG A 49 18.76 19.76 -13.71
CA ARG A 49 18.05 18.55 -14.14
C ARG A 49 16.80 18.32 -13.30
N VAL A 50 15.71 17.90 -13.95
CA VAL A 50 14.44 17.60 -13.28
C VAL A 50 13.94 16.20 -13.57
N ARG A 51 13.18 15.66 -12.62
CA ARG A 51 12.37 14.45 -12.74
C ARG A 51 10.88 14.82 -12.56
N PRO A 52 9.93 13.99 -13.01
CA PRO A 52 8.52 14.20 -12.72
C PRO A 52 8.29 14.44 -11.22
N GLY A 53 7.61 15.54 -10.88
CA GLY A 53 7.47 16.00 -9.49
C GLY A 53 6.38 15.29 -8.68
N GLY A 54 5.63 14.40 -9.32
CA GLY A 54 4.57 13.62 -8.69
C GLY A 54 3.26 14.41 -8.57
N ALA A 55 2.51 14.14 -7.51
CA ALA A 55 1.15 14.66 -7.39
C ALA A 55 1.08 16.11 -6.89
N LEU A 56 2.08 16.55 -6.12
CA LEU A 56 2.07 17.84 -5.42
C LEU A 56 2.74 18.99 -6.19
N GLN A 57 3.59 18.68 -7.19
CA GLN A 57 4.31 19.68 -7.99
C GLN A 57 4.70 19.10 -9.35
N PRO A 58 4.90 19.93 -10.40
CA PRO A 58 5.15 19.42 -11.75
C PRO A 58 6.52 18.77 -11.89
N TRP A 59 7.55 19.35 -11.26
CA TRP A 59 8.94 18.94 -11.39
C TRP A 59 9.61 18.88 -10.02
N ARG A 60 10.57 17.96 -9.90
CA ARG A 60 11.50 17.86 -8.77
C ARG A 60 12.92 17.88 -9.28
N HIS A 61 13.84 18.37 -8.46
CA HIS A 61 15.26 18.26 -8.76
C HIS A 61 15.66 16.78 -8.92
N ALA A 62 16.35 16.45 -10.02
CA ALA A 62 16.82 15.09 -10.29
C ALA A 62 18.22 14.80 -9.70
N GLY A 63 18.80 15.78 -9.00
CA GLY A 63 20.20 15.76 -8.59
C GLY A 63 21.13 16.24 -9.69
N GLY A 64 22.41 16.39 -9.34
CA GLY A 64 23.41 17.03 -10.19
C GLY A 64 23.47 18.56 -10.01
N PRO A 65 24.24 19.25 -10.86
CA PRO A 65 24.58 20.65 -10.65
C PRO A 65 23.44 21.60 -11.06
N VAL A 66 23.33 22.71 -10.33
CA VAL A 66 22.52 23.87 -10.75
C VAL A 66 23.47 24.91 -11.34
N LEU A 67 23.25 25.26 -12.61
CA LEU A 67 24.18 26.05 -13.41
C LEU A 67 23.61 27.41 -13.79
N ARG A 68 24.44 28.45 -13.72
CA ARG A 68 24.23 29.75 -14.38
C ARG A 68 25.26 29.88 -15.51
N GLY A 69 24.82 29.69 -16.75
CA GLY A 69 25.74 29.46 -17.88
C GLY A 69 26.54 28.16 -17.70
N ASN A 70 27.85 28.29 -17.45
CA ASN A 70 28.77 27.17 -17.18
C ASN A 70 29.27 27.12 -15.73
N ARG A 71 28.82 28.04 -14.87
CA ARG A 71 29.22 28.09 -13.45
C ARG A 71 28.18 27.36 -12.60
N GLU A 72 28.63 26.43 -11.76
CA GLU A 72 27.80 25.80 -10.74
C GLU A 72 27.55 26.77 -9.57
N LEU A 73 26.31 26.77 -9.07
CA LEU A 73 25.88 27.61 -7.96
C LEU A 73 25.77 26.78 -6.67
N THR A 74 26.17 27.36 -5.54
CA THR A 74 25.79 26.84 -4.21
C THR A 74 24.33 27.21 -3.89
N PRO A 75 23.66 26.57 -2.91
CA PRO A 75 22.28 26.89 -2.54
C PRO A 75 22.08 28.36 -2.15
N ASP A 76 23.01 28.96 -1.42
CA ASP A 76 22.92 30.35 -1.01
C ASP A 76 23.18 31.33 -2.17
N GLU A 77 24.03 30.97 -3.13
CA GLU A 77 24.19 31.72 -4.38
C GLU A 77 22.94 31.62 -5.26
N LEU A 78 22.37 30.42 -5.41
CA LEU A 78 21.12 30.20 -6.15
C LEU A 78 20.01 31.07 -5.59
N LEU A 79 19.83 31.10 -4.27
CA LEU A 79 18.80 31.92 -3.65
C LEU A 79 18.98 33.40 -4.01
N ARG A 80 20.19 33.95 -3.86
CA ARG A 80 20.46 35.37 -4.19
C ARG A 80 20.22 35.70 -5.66
N VAL A 81 20.58 34.80 -6.56
CA VAL A 81 20.33 34.99 -8.00
C VAL A 81 18.83 34.93 -8.28
N ALA A 82 18.12 33.97 -7.68
CA ALA A 82 16.68 33.78 -7.86
C ALA A 82 15.86 34.97 -7.35
N THR A 83 16.28 35.61 -6.26
CA THR A 83 15.59 36.75 -5.62
C THR A 83 16.17 38.10 -6.03
N ALA A 84 17.05 38.16 -7.03
CA ALA A 84 17.70 39.40 -7.45
C ALA A 84 16.66 40.44 -7.92
N GLY A 85 16.60 41.58 -7.23
CA GLY A 85 15.63 42.64 -7.53
C GLY A 85 14.21 42.39 -7.00
N SER A 86 13.98 41.39 -6.15
CA SER A 86 12.65 41.08 -5.57
C SER A 86 12.17 42.07 -4.51
N GLY A 87 13.09 42.79 -3.86
CA GLY A 87 12.78 43.67 -2.73
C GLY A 87 12.54 42.96 -1.39
N GLU A 88 12.81 41.65 -1.32
CA GLU A 88 12.69 40.86 -0.09
C GLU A 88 13.80 41.22 0.92
N SER A 89 13.40 41.52 2.16
CA SER A 89 14.31 42.08 3.17
C SER A 89 15.19 41.05 3.88
N ALA A 90 14.86 39.75 3.83
CA ALA A 90 15.56 38.72 4.61
C ALA A 90 16.42 37.76 3.78
N VAL A 91 16.63 38.03 2.48
CA VAL A 91 17.38 37.14 1.57
C VAL A 91 18.75 36.75 2.14
N ASP A 92 19.53 37.72 2.63
CA ASP A 92 20.87 37.45 3.16
C ASP A 92 20.85 36.61 4.44
N GLN A 93 19.81 36.78 5.27
CA GLN A 93 19.61 35.95 6.46
C GLN A 93 19.29 34.49 6.07
N VAL A 94 18.40 34.29 5.10
CA VAL A 94 18.05 32.94 4.62
C VAL A 94 19.24 32.29 3.90
N ALA A 95 20.01 33.06 3.13
CA ALA A 95 21.24 32.60 2.50
C ALA A 95 22.28 32.16 3.55
N ALA A 96 22.38 32.84 4.70
CA ALA A 96 23.23 32.41 5.81
C ALA A 96 22.72 31.11 6.44
N ASP A 97 21.41 31.00 6.67
CA ASP A 97 20.80 29.81 7.24
C ASP A 97 20.98 28.59 6.31
N LEU A 98 20.96 28.78 4.98
CA LEU A 98 21.28 27.75 3.99
C LEU A 98 22.72 27.25 4.09
N ARG A 99 23.71 28.16 4.28
CA ARG A 99 25.11 27.76 4.48
C ARG A 99 25.25 26.91 5.75
N THR A 100 24.63 27.34 6.86
CA THR A 100 24.58 26.53 8.08
C THR A 100 23.90 25.18 7.86
N ALA A 101 22.83 25.11 7.06
CA ALA A 101 22.19 23.84 6.72
C ALA A 101 23.13 22.89 5.95
N VAL A 102 23.94 23.41 5.02
CA VAL A 102 24.95 22.63 4.29
C VAL A 102 26.04 22.11 5.23
N GLU A 103 26.57 22.99 6.10
CA GLU A 103 27.59 22.62 7.09
C GLU A 103 27.07 21.55 8.07
N HIS A 104 25.82 21.68 8.53
CA HIS A 104 25.19 20.76 9.47
C HIS A 104 24.75 19.44 8.82
N ALA A 105 24.47 19.43 7.52
CA ALA A 105 24.19 18.21 6.78
C ALA A 105 25.41 17.27 6.72
N ALA A 106 26.63 17.78 6.89
CA ALA A 106 27.85 16.99 6.95
C ALA A 106 28.03 16.22 8.26
N VAL A 107 27.23 16.52 9.29
CA VAL A 107 27.26 15.78 10.56
C VAL A 107 26.34 14.56 10.46
N PRO A 108 26.89 13.33 10.42
CA PRO A 108 26.10 12.13 10.21
C PRO A 108 25.11 11.90 11.36
N ALA A 109 24.08 11.10 11.09
CA ALA A 109 23.24 10.53 12.14
C ALA A 109 24.04 9.48 12.91
N ARG A 110 23.58 9.17 14.12
CA ARG A 110 24.08 8.01 14.87
C ARG A 110 23.58 6.73 14.20
N ASP A 111 24.46 5.74 14.07
CA ASP A 111 24.12 4.44 13.48
C ASP A 111 22.99 3.77 14.26
N GLY A 112 21.97 3.28 13.54
CA GLY A 112 20.81 2.59 14.12
C GLY A 112 19.83 3.47 14.93
N ASP A 113 20.06 4.79 15.04
CA ASP A 113 19.22 5.67 15.87
C ASP A 113 18.16 6.43 15.05
N ALA A 114 16.90 6.05 15.24
CA ALA A 114 15.75 6.66 14.57
C ALA A 114 15.53 8.15 14.91
N GLU A 115 15.80 8.57 16.14
CA GLU A 115 15.68 9.98 16.55
C GLU A 115 16.78 10.83 15.88
N SER A 116 18.01 10.30 15.81
CA SER A 116 19.11 10.96 15.11
C SER A 116 18.88 11.06 13.59
N LEU A 117 18.33 10.00 12.98
CA LEU A 117 17.93 10.01 11.57
C LEU A 117 16.82 11.03 11.30
N THR A 118 15.83 11.12 12.19
CA THR A 118 14.77 12.14 12.12
C THR A 118 15.37 13.55 12.22
N ALA A 119 16.33 13.76 13.13
CA ALA A 119 17.03 15.04 13.27
C ALA A 119 17.81 15.42 12.00
N LEU A 120 18.55 14.47 11.41
CA LEU A 120 19.32 14.67 10.19
C LEU A 120 18.43 14.95 8.98
N ARG A 121 17.30 14.23 8.87
CA ARG A 121 16.31 14.46 7.82
C ARG A 121 15.68 15.84 7.94
N GLY A 122 15.45 16.30 9.18
CA GLY A 122 14.74 17.53 9.48
C GLY A 122 13.30 17.52 8.97
N ARG A 123 12.69 18.69 8.87
CA ARG A 123 11.39 18.86 8.22
C ARG A 123 11.51 18.61 6.70
N PRO A 124 10.81 17.63 6.13
CA PRO A 124 10.84 17.39 4.69
C PRO A 124 10.43 18.63 3.88
N PHE A 125 11.13 18.85 2.77
CA PHE A 125 10.83 19.91 1.81
C PHE A 125 10.92 21.33 2.40
N HIS A 126 11.87 21.53 3.32
CA HIS A 126 12.17 22.84 3.89
C HIS A 126 13.70 23.04 3.85
N PRO A 127 14.22 23.97 3.03
CA PRO A 127 15.63 23.96 2.65
C PRO A 127 16.59 24.33 3.79
N THR A 128 16.13 25.04 4.81
CA THR A 128 16.93 25.35 6.02
C THR A 128 16.62 24.43 7.20
N ALA A 129 15.93 23.30 7.01
CA ALA A 129 15.49 22.43 8.11
C ALA A 129 16.62 21.86 8.97
N ARG A 130 17.81 21.73 8.40
CA ARG A 130 19.01 21.21 9.09
C ARG A 130 19.79 22.29 9.82
N ALA A 131 19.47 23.56 9.60
CA ALA A 131 20.17 24.66 10.24
C ALA A 131 19.80 24.74 11.73
N VAL A 132 20.82 24.68 12.57
CA VAL A 132 20.72 25.01 14.00
C VAL A 132 21.49 26.30 14.20
N VAL A 133 20.83 27.41 13.91
CA VAL A 133 21.52 28.69 13.85
C VAL A 133 21.83 29.19 15.26
N GLY A 134 23.10 29.48 15.47
CA GLY A 134 23.69 29.72 16.79
C GLY A 134 24.74 28.68 17.14
N TRP A 135 24.78 27.54 16.44
CA TRP A 135 25.79 26.50 16.59
C TRP A 135 26.70 26.41 15.37
N ASN A 136 27.98 26.12 15.63
CA ASN A 136 28.89 25.57 14.63
C ASN A 136 28.82 24.03 14.59
N THR A 137 29.49 23.41 13.61
CA THR A 137 29.53 21.94 13.44
C THR A 137 30.02 21.21 14.70
N GLY A 138 31.00 21.75 15.43
CA GLY A 138 31.52 21.16 16.66
C GLY A 138 30.50 21.17 17.80
N GLU A 139 29.73 22.25 17.93
CA GLU A 139 28.61 22.33 18.88
C GLU A 139 27.46 21.39 18.49
N LEU A 140 27.16 21.27 17.20
CA LEU A 140 26.17 20.29 16.72
C LEU A 140 26.61 18.85 17.03
N VAL A 141 27.89 18.51 16.88
CA VAL A 141 28.42 17.21 17.30
C VAL A 141 28.27 17.04 18.82
N ARG A 142 28.71 18.03 19.60
CA ARG A 142 28.71 17.95 21.07
C ARG A 142 27.31 17.84 21.67
N TYR A 143 26.39 18.71 21.25
CA TYR A 143 25.07 18.86 21.88
C TYR A 143 23.96 18.17 21.08
N GLY A 144 24.16 17.93 19.78
CA GLY A 144 23.17 17.30 18.91
C GLY A 144 23.43 15.82 18.57
N ARG A 145 24.62 15.29 18.85
CA ARG A 145 24.99 13.89 18.53
C ARG A 145 25.62 13.14 19.69
N ALA A 146 26.57 13.74 20.40
CA ALA A 146 27.28 13.11 21.49
C ALA A 146 26.43 12.96 22.76
N VAL A 147 26.96 12.20 23.72
CA VAL A 147 26.45 12.15 25.10
C VAL A 147 27.06 13.33 25.85
N PHE A 148 26.25 14.03 26.65
CA PHE A 148 26.72 15.10 27.54
C PHE A 148 25.92 15.11 28.84
N GLY A 149 26.44 15.77 29.88
CA GLY A 149 25.74 15.95 31.14
C GLY A 149 24.94 17.25 31.19
N LEU A 150 23.89 17.27 31.99
CA LEU A 150 23.04 18.44 32.22
C LEU A 150 23.61 19.35 33.31
N ASP A 151 23.41 20.65 33.17
CA ASP A 151 23.66 21.59 34.24
C ASP A 151 22.37 21.77 35.06
N TRP A 152 22.49 22.14 36.33
CA TRP A 152 21.36 22.26 37.24
C TRP A 152 21.39 23.61 37.95
N LEU A 153 20.24 24.25 38.01
CA LEU A 153 20.05 25.50 38.75
C LEU A 153 19.20 25.23 39.99
N ALA A 154 19.57 25.84 41.11
CA ALA A 154 18.71 26.03 42.25
C ALA A 154 18.03 27.40 42.11
N VAL A 155 16.70 27.41 42.06
CA VAL A 155 15.88 28.61 41.87
C VAL A 155 14.93 28.76 43.05
N ARG A 156 14.79 29.97 43.58
CA ARG A 156 13.80 30.24 44.65
C ARG A 156 12.42 29.73 44.25
N THR A 157 11.81 28.86 45.06
CA THR A 157 10.55 28.18 44.71
C THR A 157 9.41 29.17 44.43
N GLU A 158 9.39 30.31 45.12
CA GLU A 158 8.42 31.40 44.91
C GLU A 158 8.51 32.08 43.52
N ALA A 159 9.64 31.93 42.83
CA ALA A 159 9.85 32.46 41.48
C ALA A 159 9.54 31.43 40.37
N VAL A 160 9.02 30.25 40.73
CA VAL A 160 8.76 29.13 39.82
C VAL A 160 7.28 28.77 39.84
N ARG A 161 6.73 28.57 38.64
CA ARG A 161 5.40 28.03 38.41
C ARG A 161 5.48 26.55 38.05
N PHE A 162 4.52 25.77 38.55
CA PHE A 162 4.44 24.32 38.38
C PHE A 162 3.19 23.90 37.59
N GLY A 163 3.32 22.78 36.86
CA GLY A 163 2.20 22.07 36.23
C GLY A 163 1.34 21.27 37.20
N SER A 164 0.18 20.80 36.75
CA SER A 164 -0.76 20.07 37.62
C SER A 164 -0.25 18.69 38.04
N GLY A 165 0.67 18.09 37.27
CA GLY A 165 1.26 16.77 37.58
C GLY A 165 2.24 16.81 38.76
N GLY A 166 2.56 18.02 39.26
CA GLY A 166 3.64 18.23 40.21
C GLY A 166 5.00 18.20 39.51
N TRP A 167 5.88 19.13 39.89
CA TRP A 167 7.29 19.06 39.53
C TRP A 167 8.04 18.37 40.66
N ASP A 168 8.60 17.20 40.35
CA ASP A 168 9.50 16.48 41.24
C ASP A 168 10.85 16.33 40.51
N PRO A 169 11.89 17.08 40.90
CA PRO A 169 13.23 16.95 40.36
C PRO A 169 13.75 15.50 40.41
N GLY A 170 13.35 14.71 41.41
CA GLY A 170 13.76 13.32 41.59
C GLY A 170 13.21 12.38 40.51
N THR A 171 12.26 12.85 39.70
CA THR A 171 11.79 12.11 38.53
C THR A 171 12.77 12.13 37.36
N VAL A 172 13.72 13.07 37.36
CA VAL A 172 14.80 13.17 36.39
C VAL A 172 15.94 12.21 36.78
N PRO A 173 16.33 11.26 35.90
CA PRO A 173 17.46 10.38 36.15
C PRO A 173 18.74 11.12 36.54
N GLU A 174 19.46 10.56 37.52
CA GLU A 174 20.76 11.07 37.99
C GLU A 174 20.71 12.50 38.54
N MET A 175 19.61 12.91 39.19
CA MET A 175 19.50 14.21 39.89
C MET A 175 20.66 14.42 40.90
N PRO A 176 21.23 15.64 41.00
CA PRO A 176 22.22 15.97 42.05
C PRO A 176 21.58 16.02 43.45
N ASP A 177 22.40 16.17 44.50
CA ASP A 177 21.93 16.30 45.89
C ASP A 177 20.84 17.38 46.04
N ASP A 178 19.97 17.21 47.04
CA ASP A 178 18.83 18.11 47.27
C ASP A 178 19.25 19.59 47.43
N ALA A 179 18.39 20.49 46.97
CA ALA A 179 18.52 21.93 47.21
C ALA A 179 18.07 22.30 48.63
N ARG A 180 18.13 23.59 48.96
CA ARG A 180 17.53 24.13 50.18
C ARG A 180 16.00 24.01 50.12
N ASP A 181 15.34 23.93 51.27
CA ASP A 181 13.88 23.80 51.38
C ASP A 181 13.08 24.90 50.64
N ASP A 182 13.68 26.06 50.40
CA ASP A 182 13.11 27.22 49.70
C ASP A 182 13.57 27.35 48.23
N GLU A 183 14.26 26.33 47.72
CA GLU A 183 14.80 26.26 46.37
C GLU A 183 14.24 25.02 45.63
N THR A 184 14.01 25.19 44.34
CA THR A 184 13.65 24.11 43.42
C THR A 184 14.79 23.88 42.43
N LEU A 185 15.14 22.62 42.23
CA LEU A 185 16.10 22.21 41.21
C LEU A 185 15.46 22.18 39.83
N ILE A 186 16.09 22.85 38.87
CA ILE A 186 15.69 22.88 37.47
C ILE A 186 16.89 22.48 36.59
N PRO A 187 16.79 21.40 35.80
CA PRO A 187 17.82 21.06 34.84
C PRO A 187 17.85 22.07 33.69
N VAL A 188 19.04 22.36 33.17
CA VAL A 188 19.28 23.32 32.10
C VAL A 188 20.29 22.75 31.12
N HIS A 189 20.05 22.98 29.84
CA HIS A 189 20.98 22.59 28.80
C HIS A 189 22.31 23.37 28.96
N PRO A 190 23.49 22.74 28.95
CA PRO A 190 24.75 23.45 29.24
C PRO A 190 25.00 24.66 28.33
N TRP A 191 24.70 24.52 27.03
CA TRP A 191 24.78 25.64 26.09
C TRP A 191 23.89 26.83 26.49
N GLN A 192 22.68 26.57 27.00
CA GLN A 192 21.73 27.60 27.44
C GLN A 192 22.26 28.34 28.67
N LEU A 193 22.88 27.61 29.61
CA LEU A 193 23.52 28.20 30.79
C LEU A 193 24.72 29.07 30.42
N ASP A 194 25.53 28.67 29.45
CA ASP A 194 26.74 29.41 29.09
C ASP A 194 26.46 30.64 28.21
N HIS A 195 25.45 30.59 27.33
CA HIS A 195 25.29 31.59 26.26
C HIS A 195 24.08 32.49 26.40
N VAL A 196 23.06 32.10 27.17
CA VAL A 196 21.78 32.83 27.21
C VAL A 196 21.48 33.34 28.62
N LEU A 197 21.46 32.45 29.61
CA LEU A 197 21.08 32.81 30.99
C LEU A 197 21.93 33.91 31.64
N PRO A 198 23.25 34.05 31.39
CA PRO A 198 24.06 35.11 31.98
C PRO A 198 23.63 36.51 31.53
N SER A 199 22.95 36.61 30.37
CA SER A 199 22.40 37.87 29.86
C SER A 199 20.93 38.07 30.29
N GLU A 200 20.09 37.05 30.10
CA GLU A 200 18.65 37.14 30.36
C GLU A 200 18.30 37.17 31.86
N PHE A 201 19.11 36.54 32.72
CA PHE A 201 18.89 36.40 34.17
C PHE A 201 20.04 36.97 35.00
N ALA A 202 20.75 37.97 34.48
CA ALA A 202 21.92 38.57 35.13
C ALA A 202 21.62 39.08 36.56
N ALA A 203 20.46 39.73 36.75
CA ALA A 203 20.06 40.30 38.03
C ALA A 203 19.75 39.21 39.07
N GLU A 204 19.04 38.16 38.67
CA GLU A 204 18.65 37.04 39.52
C GLU A 204 19.84 36.15 39.90
N LEU A 205 20.81 36.01 38.98
CA LEU A 205 22.10 35.36 39.26
C LEU A 205 22.91 36.16 40.28
N ALA A 206 22.97 37.50 40.13
CA ALA A 206 23.66 38.37 41.07
C ALA A 206 22.98 38.43 42.45
N ALA A 207 21.64 38.36 42.49
CA ALA A 207 20.85 38.36 43.71
C ALA A 207 20.78 36.97 44.40
N GLY A 208 21.27 35.90 43.76
CA GLY A 208 21.17 34.53 44.26
C GLY A 208 19.75 33.96 44.26
N THR A 209 18.83 34.57 43.51
CA THR A 209 17.49 34.02 43.24
C THR A 209 17.58 32.81 42.31
N VAL A 210 18.56 32.83 41.42
CA VAL A 210 18.98 31.72 40.57
C VAL A 210 20.45 31.43 40.86
N ARG A 211 20.80 30.18 41.12
CA ARG A 211 22.17 29.76 41.43
C ARG A 211 22.54 28.52 40.63
N VAL A 212 23.75 28.48 40.08
CA VAL A 212 24.31 27.24 39.52
C VAL A 212 24.55 26.24 40.66
N HIS A 213 23.82 25.13 40.62
CA HIS A 213 23.85 24.10 41.65
C HIS A 213 24.85 22.99 41.32
N ALA A 214 24.77 22.42 40.12
CA ALA A 214 25.68 21.39 39.64
C ALA A 214 25.90 21.51 38.12
N ARG A 215 26.99 20.92 37.61
CA ARG A 215 27.30 20.91 36.17
C ARG A 215 27.65 19.51 35.68
N GLY A 216 27.30 19.22 34.42
CA GLY A 216 27.67 17.97 33.75
C GLY A 216 27.10 16.70 34.41
N VAL A 217 25.89 16.78 34.96
CA VAL A 217 25.23 15.72 35.70
C VAL A 217 24.46 14.77 34.76
N GLY A 218 24.64 13.47 34.96
CA GLY A 218 23.98 12.42 34.20
C GLY A 218 24.51 12.22 32.78
N ARG A 219 24.00 11.20 32.10
CA ARG A 219 24.35 10.90 30.70
C ARG A 219 23.14 11.12 29.79
N TRP A 220 23.18 12.17 28.98
CA TRP A 220 22.05 12.59 28.15
C TRP A 220 22.39 12.64 26.67
N ARG A 221 21.40 12.33 25.84
CA ARG A 221 21.46 12.45 24.38
C ARG A 221 20.30 13.26 23.85
N ALA A 222 20.59 14.15 22.91
CA ALA A 222 19.54 14.84 22.16
C ALA A 222 18.72 13.88 21.28
N THR A 223 17.40 14.11 21.27
CA THR A 223 16.43 13.50 20.34
C THR A 223 16.28 14.37 19.07
N SER A 224 15.34 14.04 18.18
CA SER A 224 15.04 14.83 16.97
C SER A 224 14.68 16.30 17.25
N SER A 225 14.18 16.63 18.44
CA SER A 225 13.90 18.02 18.82
C SER A 225 15.14 18.84 19.16
N ILE A 226 16.32 18.22 19.31
CA ILE A 226 17.59 18.73 19.87
C ILE A 226 17.55 19.26 21.31
N ARG A 227 16.40 19.79 21.76
CA ARG A 227 16.17 20.32 23.12
C ARG A 227 15.49 19.33 24.07
N THR A 228 14.98 18.23 23.54
CA THR A 228 14.44 17.12 24.32
C THR A 228 15.51 16.05 24.41
N LEU A 229 15.86 15.65 25.62
CA LEU A 229 17.00 14.81 25.92
C LEU A 229 16.52 13.49 26.51
N ALA A 230 17.06 12.39 26.01
CA ALA A 230 16.85 11.05 26.54
C ALA A 230 18.05 10.64 27.41
N PRO A 231 17.82 9.95 28.54
CA PRO A 231 18.89 9.40 29.35
C PRO A 231 19.60 8.25 28.61
N VAL A 232 20.81 7.93 29.03
CA VAL A 232 21.61 6.80 28.53
C VAL A 232 22.02 5.94 29.72
N ASP A 233 21.47 4.73 29.81
CA ASP A 233 21.82 3.81 30.90
C ASP A 233 23.30 3.37 30.84
N GLY A 234 23.88 3.05 32.01
CA GLY A 234 25.29 2.72 32.24
C GLY A 234 25.81 1.48 31.49
N ASP A 235 27.14 1.42 31.35
CA ASP A 235 27.91 0.68 30.34
C ASP A 235 27.58 -0.83 30.22
N GLY A 236 27.01 -1.23 29.08
CA GLY A 236 26.84 -2.63 28.68
C GLY A 236 27.74 -3.00 27.51
N ASP A 237 28.95 -3.46 27.81
CA ASP A 237 29.49 -4.61 27.08
C ASP A 237 28.64 -5.82 27.47
N GLY A 238 27.74 -6.23 26.57
CA GLY A 238 27.48 -7.64 26.25
C GLY A 238 26.89 -8.64 27.25
N ASP A 239 26.86 -8.44 28.57
CA ASP A 239 26.42 -9.53 29.48
C ASP A 239 25.20 -9.15 30.34
N GLY A 240 24.07 -9.75 29.98
CA GLY A 240 22.81 -9.64 30.68
C GLY A 240 22.80 -10.49 31.95
N ASP A 241 22.77 -9.84 33.10
CA ASP A 241 21.92 -10.25 34.21
C ASP A 241 21.79 -9.09 35.19
N GLY A 242 20.61 -8.47 35.24
CA GLY A 242 20.32 -7.30 36.06
C GLY A 242 18.83 -7.02 36.07
N ASP A 243 18.19 -7.44 37.17
CA ASP A 243 16.78 -7.29 37.52
C ASP A 243 16.17 -5.93 37.12
N ALA A 244 15.49 -5.91 35.98
CA ALA A 244 14.90 -4.72 35.37
C ALA A 244 13.47 -4.51 35.87
N GLY A 245 13.33 -3.84 37.01
CA GLY A 245 12.11 -3.09 37.31
C GLY A 245 11.95 -1.96 36.27
N ALA A 246 11.29 -2.26 35.15
CA ALA A 246 11.13 -1.38 33.99
C ALA A 246 10.56 0.00 34.38
N ARG A 247 11.41 1.00 34.53
CA ARG A 247 10.98 2.39 34.65
C ARG A 247 10.59 2.91 33.27
N PRO A 248 9.50 3.68 33.14
CA PRO A 248 9.14 4.34 31.88
C PRO A 248 10.31 5.22 31.38
N ALA A 249 10.57 5.23 30.07
CA ALA A 249 11.57 6.13 29.49
C ALA A 249 11.16 7.58 29.75
N ARG A 250 11.95 8.30 30.57
CA ARG A 250 11.70 9.70 30.96
C ARG A 250 12.65 10.63 30.24
N HIS A 251 12.13 11.41 29.31
CA HIS A 251 12.89 12.44 28.62
C HIS A 251 12.74 13.79 29.32
N VAL A 252 13.73 14.68 29.15
CA VAL A 252 13.69 16.05 29.69
C VAL A 252 13.71 17.03 28.52
N LYS A 253 12.70 17.89 28.44
CA LYS A 253 12.57 18.96 27.44
C LYS A 253 12.96 20.29 28.06
N LEU A 254 13.94 20.96 27.44
CA LEU A 254 14.58 22.15 27.98
C LEU A 254 14.51 23.33 26.99
N PRO A 255 14.60 24.59 27.47
CA PRO A 255 14.89 25.74 26.63
C PRO A 255 16.22 25.62 25.90
N LEU A 256 16.26 26.11 24.67
CA LEU A 256 17.50 26.24 23.91
C LEU A 256 17.42 27.49 23.01
N GLY A 257 18.21 28.51 23.29
CA GLY A 257 18.14 29.82 22.62
C GLY A 257 18.58 29.85 21.14
N VAL A 258 18.86 28.70 20.52
CA VAL A 258 19.17 28.58 19.09
C VAL A 258 17.91 28.75 18.23
N ASN A 259 18.13 29.08 16.95
CA ASN A 259 17.06 29.17 15.96
C ASN A 259 17.06 27.93 15.06
N THR A 260 15.91 27.28 14.90
CA THR A 260 15.72 26.24 13.87
C THR A 260 14.41 26.50 13.15
N LEU A 261 14.34 26.27 11.83
CA LEU A 261 13.16 26.60 11.02
C LEU A 261 12.70 28.06 11.23
N GLY A 262 13.63 29.02 11.29
CA GLY A 262 13.31 30.44 11.44
C GLY A 262 12.59 30.84 12.74
N SER A 263 12.65 30.03 13.80
CA SER A 263 12.06 30.37 15.12
C SER A 263 12.97 29.89 16.25
N GLN A 264 12.97 30.64 17.35
CA GLN A 264 13.76 30.35 18.55
C GLN A 264 13.12 29.25 19.40
N ARG A 265 13.93 28.38 20.01
CA ARG A 265 13.43 27.21 20.75
C ARG A 265 13.22 27.46 22.25
N LEU A 266 12.30 28.38 22.55
CA LEU A 266 11.87 28.69 23.93
C LEU A 266 10.78 27.72 24.42
N LEU A 267 10.59 27.69 25.73
CA LEU A 267 9.61 26.84 26.42
C LEU A 267 8.85 27.63 27.51
N PRO A 268 8.07 28.67 27.16
CA PRO A 268 7.37 29.47 28.17
C PRO A 268 6.29 28.65 28.89
N ALA A 269 6.03 28.99 30.16
CA ALA A 269 5.01 28.35 30.98
C ALA A 269 3.61 28.32 30.34
N ARG A 270 3.26 29.30 29.49
CA ARG A 270 1.98 29.31 28.75
C ARG A 270 1.84 28.11 27.78
N TYR A 271 2.94 27.69 27.13
CA TYR A 271 2.93 26.56 26.20
C TYR A 271 2.89 25.24 26.96
N LEU A 272 3.55 25.16 28.12
CA LEU A 272 3.49 24.01 29.02
C LEU A 272 2.07 23.80 29.58
N ASP A 273 1.42 24.89 30.03
CA ASP A 273 0.01 24.91 30.47
C ASP A 273 -0.94 24.48 29.34
N ASN A 274 -0.73 24.97 28.11
CA ASN A 274 -1.51 24.52 26.95
C ASN A 274 -1.23 23.06 26.60
N GLY A 275 0.00 22.57 26.75
CA GLY A 275 0.34 21.16 26.58
C GLY A 275 -0.46 20.26 27.50
N GLU A 276 -0.54 20.61 28.79
CA GLU A 276 -1.33 19.88 29.78
C GLU A 276 -2.84 19.90 29.46
N ARG A 277 -3.37 21.03 29.00
CA ARG A 277 -4.76 21.15 28.53
C ARG A 277 -5.04 20.28 27.31
N GLY A 278 -4.10 20.26 26.35
CA GLY A 278 -4.17 19.39 25.18
C GLY A 278 -4.12 17.92 25.55
N GLU A 279 -3.23 17.53 26.45
CA GLU A 279 -3.15 16.15 26.94
C GLU A 279 -4.46 15.71 27.61
N ARG A 280 -5.03 16.54 28.49
CA ARG A 280 -6.32 16.28 29.15
C ARG A 280 -7.45 16.06 28.14
N LEU A 281 -7.50 16.89 27.10
CA LEU A 281 -8.45 16.75 26.01
C LEU A 281 -8.30 15.41 25.29
N LEU A 282 -7.06 15.03 24.93
CA LEU A 282 -6.78 13.74 24.29
C LEU A 282 -7.14 12.55 25.19
N ARG A 283 -6.78 12.57 26.48
CA ARG A 283 -7.15 11.51 27.44
C ARG A 283 -8.65 11.35 27.57
N THR A 284 -9.39 12.46 27.60
CA THR A 284 -10.86 12.44 27.67
C THR A 284 -11.46 11.75 26.46
N ILE A 285 -10.99 12.09 25.25
CA ILE A 285 -11.44 11.44 24.01
C ILE A 285 -11.11 9.95 24.01
N LEU A 286 -9.86 9.57 24.34
CA LEU A 286 -9.45 8.17 24.36
C LEU A 286 -10.22 7.33 25.39
N SER A 287 -10.64 7.92 26.51
CA SER A 287 -11.48 7.22 27.49
C SER A 287 -12.90 6.90 26.99
N GLY A 288 -13.36 7.61 25.95
CA GLY A 288 -14.69 7.46 25.36
C GLY A 288 -14.72 6.72 24.00
N ASP A 289 -13.58 6.41 23.40
CA ASP A 289 -13.46 5.74 22.09
C ASP A 289 -12.49 4.55 22.16
N GLU A 290 -13.04 3.34 22.30
CA GLU A 290 -12.26 2.09 22.40
C GLU A 290 -11.42 1.79 21.15
N GLU A 291 -11.92 2.10 19.95
CA GLU A 291 -11.18 1.86 18.70
C GLU A 291 -9.97 2.79 18.60
N LEU A 292 -10.12 4.05 19.02
CA LEU A 292 -9.02 5.01 19.06
C LEU A 292 -8.02 4.67 20.18
N ALA A 293 -8.51 4.29 21.36
CA ALA A 293 -7.66 3.85 22.49
C ALA A 293 -6.84 2.59 22.17
N ALA A 294 -7.36 1.69 21.33
CA ALA A 294 -6.62 0.51 20.89
C ALA A 294 -5.43 0.85 19.97
N THR A 295 -5.46 2.02 19.32
CA THR A 295 -4.46 2.42 18.31
C THR A 295 -3.57 3.58 18.74
N VAL A 296 -3.93 4.31 19.80
CA VAL A 296 -3.22 5.52 20.24
C VAL A 296 -2.78 5.41 21.69
N VAL A 297 -1.52 5.75 21.90
CA VAL A 297 -0.91 5.99 23.21
C VAL A 297 -0.45 7.44 23.25
N ILE A 298 -0.54 8.10 24.40
CA ILE A 298 -0.04 9.47 24.57
C ILE A 298 1.03 9.51 25.66
N ALA A 299 2.12 10.23 25.39
CA ALA A 299 3.13 10.52 26.41
C ALA A 299 2.57 11.44 27.49
N ASP A 300 2.98 11.25 28.73
CA ASP A 300 2.65 12.14 29.84
C ASP A 300 3.64 13.32 29.85
N GLU A 301 3.11 14.53 29.75
CA GLU A 301 3.85 15.80 29.73
C GLU A 301 3.41 16.74 30.87
N THR A 302 2.69 16.23 31.88
CA THR A 302 2.08 17.02 32.96
C THR A 302 3.06 17.50 34.03
N SER A 303 4.24 16.88 34.13
CA SER A 303 5.31 17.28 35.05
C SER A 303 6.21 18.33 34.42
N TRP A 304 6.02 19.59 34.82
CA TRP A 304 6.82 20.71 34.32
C TRP A 304 6.95 21.83 35.36
N CYS A 305 8.03 22.61 35.24
CA CYS A 305 8.28 23.85 35.97
C CYS A 305 8.79 24.95 35.05
N GLY A 306 8.58 26.22 35.41
CA GLY A 306 9.10 27.35 34.64
C GLY A 306 9.09 28.65 35.41
N TRP A 307 9.91 29.61 34.98
CA TRP A 307 9.99 30.93 35.60
C TRP A 307 8.62 31.61 35.65
N ASP A 308 8.23 32.10 36.83
CA ASP A 308 6.99 32.84 37.02
C ASP A 308 7.20 34.32 36.67
N GLY A 309 6.55 34.78 35.60
CA GLY A 309 6.70 36.11 35.03
C GLY A 309 5.61 36.38 34.01
N ASP A 310 5.73 37.47 33.23
CA ASP A 310 4.74 37.78 32.18
C ASP A 310 4.63 36.59 31.21
N PRO A 311 3.48 35.87 31.18
CA PRO A 311 3.34 34.68 30.38
C PRO A 311 3.40 34.97 28.89
N TYR A 312 3.35 36.23 28.43
CA TYR A 312 3.41 36.66 27.04
C TYR A 312 4.75 37.23 26.59
N ALA A 313 5.70 37.39 27.51
CA ALA A 313 7.09 37.71 27.20
C ALA A 313 7.88 36.47 26.76
N ASP A 314 9.01 36.68 26.09
CA ASP A 314 9.91 35.59 25.65
C ASP A 314 10.84 35.16 26.78
N ARG A 315 11.28 36.12 27.62
CA ARG A 315 12.23 35.90 28.72
C ARG A 315 11.88 34.71 29.62
N PRO A 316 10.64 34.53 30.12
CA PRO A 316 10.31 33.38 30.97
C PRO A 316 10.52 32.03 30.28
N GLY A 317 10.45 31.98 28.94
CA GLY A 317 10.69 30.77 28.17
C GLY A 317 12.15 30.32 28.07
N HIS A 318 13.09 31.08 28.65
CA HIS A 318 14.50 30.70 28.72
C HIS A 318 14.85 29.84 29.94
N LEU A 319 13.99 29.77 30.96
CA LEU A 319 14.21 29.01 32.19
C LEU A 319 12.97 28.20 32.57
N SER A 320 12.97 26.93 32.20
CA SER A 320 11.90 25.96 32.45
C SER A 320 12.40 24.54 32.21
N ALA A 321 11.66 23.54 32.68
CA ALA A 321 11.88 22.15 32.31
C ALA A 321 10.56 21.39 32.28
N GLN A 322 10.48 20.38 31.41
CA GLN A 322 9.34 19.47 31.33
C GLN A 322 9.85 18.03 31.25
N VAL A 323 9.30 17.15 32.06
CA VAL A 323 9.53 15.71 31.96
C VAL A 323 8.46 15.13 31.04
N ARG A 324 8.90 14.35 30.06
CA ARG A 324 8.05 13.53 29.19
C ARG A 324 8.23 12.07 29.56
N ALA A 325 7.18 11.43 30.07
CA ALA A 325 7.21 10.00 30.39
C ALA A 325 6.46 9.19 29.33
N TYR A 326 7.13 8.18 28.77
CA TYR A 326 6.51 7.20 27.88
C TYR A 326 6.08 5.96 28.67
N PRO A 327 4.91 5.37 28.39
CA PRO A 327 4.55 4.06 28.95
C PRO A 327 5.60 2.98 28.63
N SER A 328 5.79 1.98 29.50
CA SER A 328 6.80 0.93 29.30
C SER A 328 6.50 -0.02 28.14
N ASP A 329 5.23 -0.10 27.72
CA ASP A 329 4.79 -0.96 26.61
C ASP A 329 5.01 -0.33 25.21
N VAL A 330 5.68 0.83 25.15
CA VAL A 330 6.01 1.52 23.90
C VAL A 330 7.52 1.61 23.60
N ASP A 331 8.32 0.80 24.30
CA ASP A 331 9.75 0.64 24.02
C ASP A 331 9.99 0.19 22.57
N GLY A 332 11.04 0.75 21.95
CA GLY A 332 11.35 0.52 20.53
C GLY A 332 10.49 1.32 19.54
N SER A 333 9.70 2.29 20.00
CA SER A 333 8.93 3.17 19.11
C SER A 333 9.83 3.98 18.16
N VAL A 334 9.40 4.12 16.91
CA VAL A 334 10.16 4.77 15.82
C VAL A 334 9.43 6.05 15.38
N PRO A 335 10.05 7.24 15.44
CA PRO A 335 9.45 8.45 14.87
C PRO A 335 9.12 8.26 13.39
N MET A 336 7.93 8.68 12.99
CA MET A 336 7.50 8.63 11.60
C MET A 336 8.44 9.40 10.65
N GLY A 337 9.11 10.45 11.15
CA GLY A 337 10.13 11.20 10.43
C GLY A 337 11.37 10.37 10.07
N ALA A 338 11.69 9.32 10.82
CA ALA A 338 12.77 8.40 10.49
C ALA A 338 12.43 7.61 9.22
N LEU A 339 11.17 7.20 9.07
CA LEU A 339 10.67 6.48 7.89
C LEU A 339 10.71 7.34 6.61
N ALA A 340 10.85 8.66 6.74
CA ALA A 340 11.04 9.60 5.62
C ALA A 340 12.52 9.79 5.22
N SER A 341 13.43 9.04 5.83
CA SER A 341 14.86 9.01 5.49
C SER A 341 15.18 7.83 4.58
N VAL A 342 15.96 8.08 3.52
CA VAL A 342 16.48 7.00 2.64
C VAL A 342 17.52 6.11 3.32
N ALA A 343 18.08 6.58 4.44
CA ALA A 343 19.04 5.84 5.26
C ALA A 343 18.36 4.94 6.32
N TRP A 344 17.05 5.07 6.52
CA TRP A 344 16.33 4.14 7.39
C TRP A 344 16.30 2.76 6.72
N HIS A 345 16.64 1.71 7.46
CA HIS A 345 16.65 0.32 6.99
C HIS A 345 15.22 -0.21 6.76
N THR A 346 14.50 0.35 5.79
CA THR A 346 13.55 -0.44 5.01
C THR A 346 14.29 -1.35 4.03
N ALA A 347 15.63 -1.30 3.96
CA ALA A 347 16.51 -1.91 2.93
C ALA A 347 16.23 -3.38 2.55
N ASN A 348 15.45 -4.13 3.34
CA ASN A 348 15.04 -5.51 3.03
C ASN A 348 13.59 -5.66 2.56
N LEU A 349 12.83 -4.57 2.39
CA LEU A 349 11.49 -4.64 1.83
C LEU A 349 11.56 -5.13 0.38
N THR A 350 10.88 -6.23 0.14
CA THR A 350 10.68 -6.82 -1.18
C THR A 350 9.77 -5.96 -2.06
N ASP A 351 8.69 -5.42 -1.47
CA ASP A 351 7.80 -4.41 -2.06
C ASP A 351 7.38 -3.39 -0.99
N PRO A 352 7.61 -2.08 -1.18
CA PRO A 352 7.24 -1.06 -0.20
C PRO A 352 5.73 -0.75 -0.12
N VAL A 353 4.93 -1.11 -1.15
CA VAL A 353 3.51 -0.72 -1.20
C VAL A 353 2.66 -1.37 -0.11
N PRO A 354 2.74 -2.68 0.17
CA PRO A 354 1.98 -3.30 1.27
C PRO A 354 2.35 -2.72 2.64
N PHE A 355 3.64 -2.46 2.88
CA PHE A 355 4.11 -1.79 4.10
C PHE A 355 3.46 -0.41 4.26
N PHE A 356 3.52 0.42 3.21
CA PHE A 356 2.94 1.76 3.24
C PHE A 356 1.43 1.72 3.39
N ARG A 357 0.73 0.81 2.71
CA ARG A 357 -0.73 0.67 2.83
C ARG A 357 -1.15 0.37 4.27
N ARG A 358 -0.45 -0.53 4.97
CA ARG A 358 -0.71 -0.80 6.39
C ARG A 358 -0.50 0.45 7.23
N LEU A 359 0.66 1.10 7.06
CA LEU A 359 1.01 2.33 7.78
C LEU A 359 -0.05 3.42 7.57
N ALA A 360 -0.43 3.68 6.32
CA ALA A 360 -1.44 4.65 5.94
C ALA A 360 -2.81 4.29 6.52
N GLY A 361 -3.19 3.00 6.48
CA GLY A 361 -4.43 2.49 7.09
C GLY A 361 -4.51 2.78 8.58
N ASP A 362 -3.48 2.41 9.32
CA ASP A 362 -3.40 2.64 10.77
C ASP A 362 -3.43 4.16 11.07
N PHE A 363 -2.63 4.94 10.33
CA PHE A 363 -2.54 6.40 10.52
C PHE A 363 -3.85 7.13 10.20
N CYS A 364 -4.53 6.74 9.11
CA CYS A 364 -5.80 7.34 8.73
C CYS A 364 -6.91 6.97 9.71
N ALA A 365 -6.93 5.75 10.25
CA ALA A 365 -7.87 5.36 11.29
C ALA A 365 -7.73 6.25 12.54
N MET A 366 -6.48 6.48 13.00
CA MET A 366 -6.19 7.42 14.09
C MET A 366 -6.65 8.85 13.75
N ALA A 367 -6.24 9.37 12.59
CA ALA A 367 -6.50 10.76 12.22
C ALA A 367 -8.01 11.03 12.05
N VAL A 368 -8.73 10.15 11.37
CA VAL A 368 -10.19 10.25 11.19
C VAL A 368 -10.90 10.09 12.53
N GLY A 369 -10.46 9.18 13.40
CA GLY A 369 -11.00 9.06 14.76
C GLY A 369 -10.97 10.40 15.50
N PHE A 370 -9.81 11.06 15.59
CA PHE A 370 -9.73 12.39 16.20
C PHE A 370 -10.61 13.44 15.51
N LEU A 371 -10.66 13.45 14.17
CA LEU A 371 -11.52 14.39 13.42
C LEU A 371 -13.00 14.23 13.76
N THR A 372 -13.48 13.01 13.98
CA THR A 372 -14.88 12.77 14.39
C THR A 372 -15.21 13.28 15.80
N HIS A 373 -14.18 13.52 16.62
CA HIS A 373 -14.32 14.17 17.93
C HIS A 373 -14.10 15.69 17.88
N GLY A 374 -13.93 16.28 16.69
CA GLY A 374 -13.68 17.70 16.50
C GLY A 374 -12.28 18.14 16.92
N VAL A 375 -11.29 17.23 16.91
CA VAL A 375 -9.92 17.49 17.35
C VAL A 375 -8.91 17.01 16.30
N LEU A 376 -7.74 17.65 16.24
CA LEU A 376 -6.60 17.12 15.51
C LEU A 376 -5.28 17.48 16.23
N PRO A 377 -4.55 16.48 16.75
CA PRO A 377 -3.18 16.67 17.25
C PRO A 377 -2.23 17.14 16.15
N GLU A 378 -1.05 17.66 16.52
CA GLU A 378 0.00 17.96 15.54
C GLU A 378 0.68 16.67 15.04
N ILE A 379 0.07 16.03 14.04
CA ILE A 379 0.43 14.69 13.54
C ILE A 379 1.56 14.68 12.49
N HIS A 380 2.57 15.54 12.64
CA HIS A 380 3.75 15.52 11.76
C HIS A 380 4.79 14.47 12.20
N GLY A 381 5.74 14.12 11.32
CA GLY A 381 6.65 12.99 11.51
C GLY A 381 7.49 12.96 12.80
N GLN A 382 7.74 14.10 13.43
CA GLN A 382 8.47 14.18 14.71
C GLN A 382 7.60 13.90 15.95
N ASN A 383 6.29 14.15 15.91
CA ASN A 383 5.38 14.07 17.07
C ASN A 383 4.59 12.76 17.11
N VAL A 384 4.67 11.98 16.03
CA VAL A 384 4.01 10.68 15.89
C VAL A 384 5.09 9.61 15.81
N LEU A 385 5.13 8.71 16.80
CA LEU A 385 6.00 7.54 16.78
C LEU A 385 5.15 6.30 16.52
N ARG A 386 5.73 5.33 15.84
CA ARG A 386 5.08 4.05 15.55
C ARG A 386 5.66 2.95 16.45
N VAL A 387 4.77 2.16 17.06
CA VAL A 387 5.13 0.93 17.77
C VAL A 387 4.15 -0.19 17.36
N GLY A 388 4.65 -1.15 16.58
CA GLY A 388 3.79 -2.13 15.91
C GLY A 388 2.70 -1.47 15.05
N ARG A 389 1.44 -1.66 15.45
CA ARG A 389 0.23 -1.07 14.82
C ARG A 389 -0.29 0.18 15.54
N ARG A 390 0.32 0.57 16.67
CA ARG A 390 -0.10 1.72 17.49
C ARG A 390 0.76 2.95 17.19
N PHE A 391 0.21 4.12 17.50
CA PHE A 391 0.92 5.39 17.46
C PHE A 391 1.08 5.98 18.86
N VAL A 392 2.26 6.51 19.13
CA VAL A 392 2.54 7.29 20.33
C VAL A 392 2.57 8.76 19.96
N LEU A 393 1.71 9.56 20.60
CA LEU A 393 1.66 11.01 20.43
C LEU A 393 2.45 11.71 21.54
N ARG A 394 3.15 12.79 21.18
CA ARG A 394 3.91 13.66 22.08
C ARG A 394 3.83 15.12 21.59
N ASP A 395 4.28 16.05 22.42
CA ASP A 395 4.23 17.50 22.17
C ASP A 395 2.78 17.99 22.01
N HIS A 396 2.04 18.01 23.13
CA HIS A 396 0.59 18.25 23.15
C HIS A 396 0.18 19.75 23.17
N ASP A 397 1.13 20.65 23.01
CA ASP A 397 0.94 22.11 23.08
C ASP A 397 0.17 22.71 21.89
N THR A 398 -0.03 21.92 20.83
CA THR A 398 -0.66 22.33 19.58
C THR A 398 -1.82 21.44 19.12
N VAL A 399 -2.55 20.83 20.07
CA VAL A 399 -3.79 20.11 19.77
C VAL A 399 -4.86 21.09 19.31
N ARG A 400 -5.34 20.92 18.07
CA ARG A 400 -6.33 21.81 17.45
C ARG A 400 -7.72 21.27 17.66
N TYR A 401 -8.72 22.13 17.80
CA TYR A 401 -10.10 21.71 18.00
C TYR A 401 -11.10 22.66 17.33
N CYS A 402 -12.27 22.11 17.00
CA CYS A 402 -13.42 22.85 16.48
C CYS A 402 -14.56 22.81 17.51
N PRO A 403 -14.98 23.94 18.10
CA PRO A 403 -16.01 23.95 19.15
C PRO A 403 -17.33 23.31 18.72
N GLU A 404 -17.73 23.47 17.46
CA GLU A 404 -18.98 22.91 16.91
C GLU A 404 -18.98 21.37 16.90
N LEU A 405 -17.82 20.76 16.65
CA LEU A 405 -17.66 19.30 16.56
C LEU A 405 -17.10 18.68 17.84
N LEU A 406 -16.74 19.49 18.83
CA LEU A 406 -16.01 19.02 20.01
C LEU A 406 -16.91 18.15 20.89
N THR A 407 -16.48 16.92 21.12
CA THR A 407 -17.20 15.93 21.95
C THR A 407 -16.72 15.88 23.40
N ALA A 408 -15.73 16.70 23.73
CA ALA A 408 -15.11 16.81 25.05
C ALA A 408 -15.21 18.26 25.57
N PRO A 409 -14.92 18.54 26.86
CA PRO A 409 -14.88 19.90 27.37
C PRO A 409 -13.86 20.77 26.61
N ASP A 410 -14.17 22.06 26.44
CA ASP A 410 -13.24 23.03 25.85
C ASP A 410 -11.94 23.06 26.68
N PRO A 411 -10.75 22.93 26.06
CA PRO A 411 -9.47 22.93 26.78
C PRO A 411 -9.12 24.28 27.41
N GLU A 412 -9.79 25.37 27.03
CA GLU A 412 -9.58 26.74 27.51
C GLU A 412 -8.12 27.20 27.37
N TYR A 413 -7.57 27.08 26.16
CA TYR A 413 -6.17 27.46 25.90
C TYR A 413 -5.88 28.93 26.20
N ARG A 414 -4.68 29.17 26.75
CA ARG A 414 -4.16 30.52 27.00
C ARG A 414 -3.45 31.03 25.74
N VAL A 415 -4.07 31.98 25.06
CA VAL A 415 -3.54 32.61 23.85
C VAL A 415 -3.26 34.09 24.11
N LYS A 416 -2.26 34.66 23.42
CA LYS A 416 -1.95 36.09 23.51
C LYS A 416 -3.10 36.91 22.89
N PRO A 417 -3.68 37.90 23.60
CA PRO A 417 -4.73 38.74 23.04
C PRO A 417 -4.31 39.40 21.72
N GLY A 418 -5.16 39.32 20.70
CA GLY A 418 -4.91 39.89 19.37
C GLY A 418 -3.90 39.12 18.49
N ALA A 419 -3.29 38.04 18.99
CA ALA A 419 -2.42 37.20 18.17
C ALA A 419 -3.26 36.29 17.25
N PRO A 420 -2.83 36.04 16.00
CA PRO A 420 -3.41 35.00 15.17
C PRO A 420 -3.38 33.67 15.90
N GLN A 421 -4.53 33.03 16.00
CA GLN A 421 -4.67 31.75 16.69
C GLN A 421 -4.67 30.61 15.66
N SER A 422 -4.21 29.44 16.07
CA SER A 422 -4.30 28.21 15.25
C SER A 422 -4.77 26.97 16.01
N LEU A 423 -5.17 27.14 17.28
CA LEU A 423 -5.61 26.05 18.15
C LEU A 423 -7.13 25.82 18.07
N ARG A 424 -7.94 26.89 18.12
CA ARG A 424 -9.41 26.80 18.02
C ARG A 424 -9.90 27.21 16.63
N VAL A 425 -10.32 26.26 15.80
CA VAL A 425 -10.81 26.58 14.45
C VAL A 425 -12.33 26.66 14.43
N GLU A 426 -12.86 27.71 13.81
CA GLU A 426 -14.33 27.91 13.73
C GLU A 426 -14.97 27.12 12.56
N ASP A 427 -14.18 26.71 11.56
CA ASP A 427 -14.65 25.92 10.42
C ASP A 427 -14.24 24.44 10.61
N PRO A 428 -15.20 23.49 10.68
CA PRO A 428 -14.94 22.05 10.69
C PRO A 428 -13.94 21.57 9.64
N ALA A 429 -14.01 22.11 8.41
CA ALA A 429 -13.12 21.73 7.33
C ALA A 429 -11.67 22.19 7.59
N ALA A 430 -11.43 23.13 8.50
CA ALA A 430 -10.10 23.57 8.88
C ALA A 430 -9.27 22.46 9.53
N LEU A 431 -9.88 21.58 10.33
CA LEU A 431 -9.17 20.42 10.90
C LEU A 431 -8.69 19.49 9.78
N ALA A 432 -9.55 19.21 8.78
CA ALA A 432 -9.17 18.44 7.61
C ALA A 432 -8.02 19.10 6.82
N ARG A 433 -7.95 20.43 6.77
CA ARG A 433 -6.82 21.17 6.15
C ARG A 433 -5.50 20.97 6.89
N TYR A 434 -5.52 20.82 8.22
CA TYR A 434 -4.33 20.44 8.99
C TYR A 434 -3.91 18.99 8.75
N LEU A 435 -4.87 18.06 8.56
CA LEU A 435 -4.57 16.70 8.12
C LEU A 435 -3.89 16.71 6.74
N GLN A 436 -4.44 17.45 5.76
CA GLN A 436 -3.87 17.58 4.41
C GLN A 436 -2.44 18.10 4.42
N THR A 437 -2.14 19.08 5.27
CA THR A 437 -0.81 19.70 5.32
C THR A 437 0.18 18.91 6.18
N LEU A 438 -0.10 18.75 7.47
CA LEU A 438 0.86 18.16 8.42
C LEU A 438 0.88 16.63 8.34
N GLY A 439 -0.31 16.02 8.32
CA GLY A 439 -0.43 14.55 8.28
C GLY A 439 -0.09 13.96 6.91
N VAL A 440 -0.50 14.62 5.82
CA VAL A 440 -0.28 14.10 4.47
C VAL A 440 0.95 14.73 3.80
N GLN A 441 0.94 16.03 3.49
CA GLN A 441 2.01 16.66 2.69
C GLN A 441 3.39 16.69 3.37
N VAL A 442 3.45 16.70 4.71
CA VAL A 442 4.72 16.72 5.45
C VAL A 442 5.09 15.33 5.95
N ASN A 443 4.17 14.64 6.63
CA ASN A 443 4.47 13.35 7.25
C ASN A 443 4.44 12.20 6.24
N LEU A 444 3.24 11.75 5.81
CA LEU A 444 3.13 10.57 4.92
C LEU A 444 3.84 10.78 3.58
N TYR A 445 3.81 11.99 3.03
CA TYR A 445 4.50 12.25 1.76
C TYR A 445 6.02 12.18 1.87
N GLY A 446 6.61 12.57 3.01
CA GLY A 446 8.04 12.36 3.26
C GLY A 446 8.42 10.88 3.15
N ILE A 447 7.54 9.99 3.62
CA ILE A 447 7.69 8.53 3.51
C ILE A 447 7.49 8.07 2.06
N ILE A 448 6.46 8.57 1.37
CA ILE A 448 6.22 8.27 -0.05
C ILE A 448 7.45 8.60 -0.91
N ASP A 449 8.04 9.78 -0.74
CA ASP A 449 9.21 10.22 -1.50
C ASP A 449 10.47 9.41 -1.13
N ALA A 450 10.61 8.97 0.13
CA ALA A 450 11.67 8.05 0.52
C ALA A 450 11.51 6.68 -0.17
N LEU A 451 10.31 6.07 -0.09
CA LEU A 451 10.04 4.77 -0.72
C LEU A 451 10.19 4.82 -2.25
N THR A 452 9.72 5.90 -2.88
CA THR A 452 9.86 6.11 -4.33
C THR A 452 11.34 6.15 -4.74
N ARG A 453 12.19 6.88 -4.00
CA ARG A 453 13.63 6.98 -4.30
C ARG A 453 14.38 5.68 -4.02
N THR A 454 14.04 4.96 -2.96
CA THR A 454 14.75 3.74 -2.55
C THR A 454 14.37 2.52 -3.40
N TYR A 455 13.10 2.39 -3.80
CA TYR A 455 12.59 1.18 -4.48
C TYR A 455 12.19 1.40 -5.95
N GLY A 456 12.15 2.65 -6.42
CA GLY A 456 11.66 2.97 -7.76
C GLY A 456 10.17 2.67 -7.95
N VAL A 457 9.39 2.60 -6.87
CA VAL A 457 7.95 2.41 -6.93
C VAL A 457 7.28 3.70 -7.44
N PRO A 458 6.30 3.63 -8.36
CA PRO A 458 5.55 4.81 -8.78
C PRO A 458 4.82 5.46 -7.60
N GLU A 459 4.99 6.77 -7.45
CA GLU A 459 4.34 7.59 -6.42
C GLU A 459 2.80 7.46 -6.47
N SER A 460 2.22 7.30 -7.67
CA SER A 460 0.77 7.10 -7.88
C SER A 460 0.22 5.89 -7.13
N ARG A 461 0.97 4.78 -7.04
CA ARG A 461 0.54 3.58 -6.30
C ARG A 461 0.45 3.83 -4.78
N LEU A 462 1.35 4.65 -4.25
CA LEU A 462 1.35 5.01 -2.83
C LEU A 462 0.24 6.01 -2.51
N TRP A 463 -0.04 6.97 -3.41
CA TRP A 463 -1.20 7.86 -3.28
C TRP A 463 -2.53 7.11 -3.32
N THR A 464 -2.67 6.13 -4.23
CA THR A 464 -3.84 5.25 -4.26
C THR A 464 -4.00 4.51 -2.93
N ALA A 465 -2.92 3.93 -2.38
CA ALA A 465 -2.98 3.25 -1.10
C ALA A 465 -3.40 4.19 0.05
N LEU A 466 -2.97 5.45 0.02
CA LEU A 466 -3.41 6.47 0.97
C LEU A 466 -4.89 6.86 0.76
N HIS A 467 -5.33 7.02 -0.49
CA HIS A 467 -6.75 7.27 -0.80
C HIS A 467 -7.62 6.15 -0.25
N GLU A 468 -7.31 4.89 -0.56
CA GLU A 468 -8.03 3.71 -0.07
C GLU A 468 -8.07 3.65 1.46
N ALA A 469 -6.94 3.92 2.11
CA ALA A 469 -6.83 3.93 3.58
C ALA A 469 -7.70 5.01 4.22
N LEU A 470 -7.66 6.23 3.68
CA LEU A 470 -8.43 7.35 4.19
C LEU A 470 -9.92 7.16 3.93
N ASP A 471 -10.29 6.70 2.73
CA ASP A 471 -11.67 6.40 2.35
C ASP A 471 -12.28 5.33 3.28
N ALA A 472 -11.57 4.21 3.49
CA ALA A 472 -12.02 3.15 4.38
C ALA A 472 -12.16 3.62 5.84
N ALA A 473 -11.29 4.53 6.31
CA ALA A 473 -11.40 5.12 7.65
C ALA A 473 -12.64 6.03 7.76
N LEU A 474 -12.93 6.84 6.74
CA LEU A 474 -14.12 7.68 6.68
C LEU A 474 -15.41 6.85 6.64
N GLU A 475 -15.45 5.79 5.82
CA GLU A 475 -16.59 4.86 5.75
C GLU A 475 -16.83 4.19 7.10
N ARG A 476 -15.79 3.66 7.75
CA ARG A 476 -15.91 2.98 9.04
C ARG A 476 -16.49 3.89 10.12
N ARG A 477 -16.10 5.17 10.11
CA ARG A 477 -16.53 6.17 11.10
C ARG A 477 -17.77 6.97 10.67
N GLY A 478 -18.34 6.71 9.49
CA GLY A 478 -19.49 7.44 8.96
C GLY A 478 -19.22 8.92 8.62
N ALA A 479 -17.96 9.33 8.49
CA ALA A 479 -17.52 10.72 8.28
C ALA A 479 -17.54 11.11 6.79
N HIS A 480 -18.68 10.91 6.12
CA HIS A 480 -18.81 11.09 4.68
C HIS A 480 -18.75 12.56 4.23
N ASP A 481 -19.03 13.50 5.12
CA ASP A 481 -18.96 14.95 4.92
C ASP A 481 -17.54 15.43 4.62
N LEU A 482 -16.52 14.77 5.18
CA LEU A 482 -15.11 15.12 4.95
C LEU A 482 -14.60 14.72 3.55
N ARG A 483 -15.35 13.89 2.81
CA ARG A 483 -14.92 13.42 1.48
C ARG A 483 -14.74 14.58 0.51
N THR A 484 -15.61 15.56 0.54
CA THR A 484 -15.54 16.67 -0.42
C THR A 484 -14.25 17.46 -0.26
N VAL A 485 -13.87 17.80 0.97
CA VAL A 485 -12.62 18.53 1.25
C VAL A 485 -11.38 17.66 1.01
N LEU A 486 -11.45 16.34 1.21
CA LEU A 486 -10.31 15.44 1.04
C LEU A 486 -10.11 14.96 -0.41
N PHE A 487 -11.17 14.65 -1.15
CA PHE A 487 -11.09 13.94 -2.44
C PHE A 487 -11.66 14.73 -3.63
N ASP A 488 -12.65 15.59 -3.43
CA ASP A 488 -13.36 16.22 -4.55
C ASP A 488 -12.78 17.59 -4.91
N THR A 489 -12.14 18.29 -3.97
CA THR A 489 -11.46 19.55 -4.28
C THR A 489 -10.20 19.30 -5.14
N PRO A 490 -10.02 19.96 -6.28
CA PRO A 490 -8.87 19.72 -7.17
C PRO A 490 -7.54 20.26 -6.61
N PHE A 491 -7.59 21.16 -5.63
CA PHE A 491 -6.43 21.74 -4.95
C PHE A 491 -6.59 21.64 -3.44
N TRP A 492 -5.47 21.38 -2.77
CA TRP A 492 -5.34 21.42 -1.33
C TRP A 492 -4.59 22.68 -0.88
N PRO A 493 -4.83 23.16 0.36
CA PRO A 493 -3.99 24.16 0.99
C PRO A 493 -2.57 23.63 1.13
N HIS A 494 -1.60 24.52 0.93
CA HIS A 494 -0.19 24.24 1.09
C HIS A 494 0.43 25.22 2.08
N ARG A 495 1.22 24.72 3.04
CA ARG A 495 1.94 25.58 3.97
C ARG A 495 3.23 26.05 3.34
N ARG A 496 3.25 27.28 2.82
CA ARG A 496 4.45 27.96 2.29
C ARG A 496 5.39 28.27 3.45
N VAL A 497 6.67 27.97 3.28
CA VAL A 497 7.69 28.12 4.32
C VAL A 497 8.86 28.96 3.85
N LEU A 498 9.19 28.93 2.56
CA LEU A 498 10.30 29.72 2.03
C LEU A 498 9.89 31.17 1.75
N ALA A 499 8.77 31.41 1.07
CA ALA A 499 8.33 32.77 0.75
C ALA A 499 8.07 33.66 2.01
N PRO A 500 7.43 33.16 3.08
CA PRO A 500 7.29 33.92 4.33
C PRO A 500 8.65 34.21 5.00
N LEU A 501 9.58 33.26 4.94
CA LEU A 501 10.91 33.43 5.51
C LEU A 501 11.73 34.49 4.76
N LEU A 502 11.59 34.59 3.43
CA LEU A 502 12.25 35.61 2.61
C LEU A 502 11.68 37.02 2.85
N SER A 503 10.37 37.12 3.01
CA SER A 503 9.68 38.40 3.20
C SER A 503 9.77 38.94 4.62
N GLN A 504 9.63 38.09 5.64
CA GLN A 504 9.52 38.50 7.05
C GLN A 504 10.79 38.22 7.85
N GLY A 505 11.68 37.35 7.38
CA GLY A 505 12.82 36.86 8.15
C GLY A 505 12.39 35.89 9.26
N ARG A 506 13.22 35.77 10.29
CA ARG A 506 12.93 34.90 11.43
C ARG A 506 11.71 35.42 12.20
N SER A 507 10.91 34.50 12.70
CA SER A 507 9.73 34.81 13.50
C SER A 507 10.13 35.51 14.80
N THR A 508 9.39 36.57 15.14
CA THR A 508 9.42 37.19 16.47
C THR A 508 8.58 36.40 17.49
N GLY A 509 7.97 35.29 17.07
CA GLY A 509 7.24 34.35 17.94
C GLY A 509 7.79 32.93 17.88
N LEU A 510 7.11 32.03 18.60
CA LEU A 510 7.52 30.63 18.80
C LEU A 510 7.11 29.68 17.67
N SER A 511 6.45 30.19 16.64
CA SER A 511 6.09 29.44 15.44
C SER A 511 6.93 29.90 14.25
N MET A 512 7.32 28.94 13.41
CA MET A 512 7.98 29.20 12.12
C MET A 512 7.12 30.12 11.23
N PRO A 513 7.72 31.09 10.52
CA PRO A 513 7.05 31.91 9.51
C PRO A 513 6.38 31.02 8.46
N ALA A 514 5.09 31.23 8.23
CA ALA A 514 4.33 30.43 7.28
C ALA A 514 3.17 31.24 6.71
N ASP A 515 2.79 30.91 5.48
CA ASP A 515 1.59 31.42 4.82
C ASP A 515 0.90 30.30 4.04
N THR A 516 -0.32 30.53 3.58
CA THR A 516 -1.13 29.55 2.86
C THR A 516 -0.99 29.77 1.35
N GLY A 517 -0.60 28.71 0.64
CA GLY A 517 -0.68 28.58 -0.81
C GLY A 517 -1.59 27.43 -1.20
N SER A 518 -1.49 26.96 -2.44
CA SER A 518 -2.25 25.81 -2.94
C SER A 518 -1.36 24.86 -3.75
N VAL A 519 -1.61 23.56 -3.60
CA VAL A 519 -1.02 22.50 -4.43
C VAL A 519 -2.13 21.64 -5.02
N PRO A 520 -1.90 20.93 -6.14
CA PRO A 520 -2.89 19.98 -6.63
C PRO A 520 -3.19 18.91 -5.57
N ASN A 521 -4.46 18.52 -5.46
CA ASN A 521 -4.87 17.47 -4.54
C ASN A 521 -4.37 16.11 -5.05
N PRO A 522 -3.48 15.42 -4.33
CA PRO A 522 -2.94 14.13 -4.75
C PRO A 522 -3.97 13.00 -4.69
N LEU A 523 -5.03 13.16 -3.91
CA LEU A 523 -6.11 12.21 -3.73
C LEU A 523 -7.35 12.56 -4.58
N HIS A 524 -7.23 13.51 -5.53
CA HIS A 524 -8.35 13.93 -6.36
C HIS A 524 -8.87 12.80 -7.25
N THR A 525 -10.18 12.59 -7.28
CA THR A 525 -10.82 11.49 -8.03
C THR A 525 -10.51 11.47 -9.53
N GLY A 526 -10.26 12.63 -10.14
CA GLY A 526 -9.79 12.73 -11.52
C GLY A 526 -8.38 12.14 -11.72
N ARG A 527 -7.47 12.36 -10.76
CA ARG A 527 -6.10 11.79 -10.81
C ARG A 527 -6.09 10.29 -10.56
N LEU A 528 -7.05 9.77 -9.80
CA LEU A 528 -7.20 8.31 -9.63
C LEU A 528 -7.57 7.61 -10.93
N ALA A 529 -8.32 8.27 -11.83
CA ALA A 529 -8.60 7.70 -13.15
C ALA A 529 -7.33 7.61 -14.01
N ASP A 530 -6.48 8.63 -13.96
CA ASP A 530 -5.18 8.62 -14.65
C ASP A 530 -4.25 7.55 -14.06
N ALA A 531 -4.19 7.44 -12.73
CA ALA A 531 -3.43 6.40 -12.03
C ALA A 531 -3.95 5.00 -12.36
N ALA A 532 -5.27 4.80 -12.44
CA ALA A 532 -5.88 3.55 -12.86
C ALA A 532 -5.51 3.17 -14.29
N ALA A 533 -5.48 4.14 -15.22
CA ALA A 533 -5.06 3.91 -16.59
C ALA A 533 -3.56 3.57 -16.70
N GLU A 534 -2.70 4.25 -15.93
CA GLU A 534 -1.27 3.94 -15.85
C GLU A 534 -1.03 2.53 -15.30
N GLU A 535 -1.69 2.18 -14.19
CA GLU A 535 -1.54 0.88 -13.55
C GLU A 535 -2.11 -0.27 -14.39
N ALA A 536 -3.24 -0.05 -15.06
CA ALA A 536 -3.79 -1.00 -16.02
C ALA A 536 -2.79 -1.31 -17.14
N ARG A 537 -2.17 -0.27 -17.71
CA ARG A 537 -1.17 -0.40 -18.78
C ARG A 537 0.09 -1.10 -18.31
N HIS A 538 0.63 -0.71 -17.15
CA HIS A 538 1.79 -1.39 -16.55
C HIS A 538 1.46 -2.87 -16.28
N GLY A 539 0.30 -3.15 -15.70
CA GLY A 539 -0.18 -4.50 -15.40
C GLY A 539 -0.39 -5.36 -16.64
N ALA A 540 -0.85 -4.78 -17.76
CA ALA A 540 -0.98 -5.48 -19.05
C ALA A 540 0.38 -5.76 -19.69
N HIS A 541 1.25 -4.75 -19.76
CA HIS A 541 2.60 -4.89 -20.31
C HIS A 541 3.44 -5.91 -19.53
N ARG A 542 3.34 -5.91 -18.20
CA ARG A 542 4.01 -6.88 -17.32
C ARG A 542 3.60 -8.31 -17.65
N ARG A 543 2.31 -8.56 -17.91
CA ARG A 543 1.82 -9.91 -18.26
C ARG A 543 2.36 -10.40 -19.60
N VAL A 544 2.45 -9.50 -20.59
CA VAL A 544 3.04 -9.83 -21.88
C VAL A 544 4.53 -10.16 -21.72
N LEU A 545 5.29 -9.33 -20.99
CA LEU A 545 6.70 -9.59 -20.74
C LEU A 545 6.95 -10.86 -19.93
N ASN A 546 6.23 -11.08 -18.83
CA ASN A 546 6.36 -12.29 -18.03
C ASN A 546 6.01 -13.54 -18.84
N ALA A 547 4.96 -13.49 -19.67
CA ALA A 547 4.64 -14.57 -20.58
C ALA A 547 5.75 -14.79 -21.61
N TYR A 548 6.29 -13.72 -22.22
CA TYR A 548 7.35 -13.82 -23.22
C TYR A 548 8.65 -14.42 -22.66
N LEU A 549 9.14 -13.91 -21.52
CA LEU A 549 10.36 -14.41 -20.88
C LEU A 549 10.22 -15.91 -20.56
N ARG A 550 9.08 -16.27 -19.95
CA ARG A 550 8.76 -17.66 -19.61
C ARG A 550 8.69 -18.56 -20.84
N GLU A 551 8.03 -18.11 -21.91
CA GLU A 551 7.81 -18.90 -23.13
C GLU A 551 9.04 -18.94 -24.06
N SER A 552 10.00 -18.03 -23.88
CA SER A 552 11.23 -17.96 -24.68
C SER A 552 12.46 -18.54 -23.98
N GLY A 553 12.31 -19.15 -22.80
CA GLY A 553 13.42 -19.80 -22.10
C GLY A 553 14.31 -18.84 -21.28
N ILE A 554 13.87 -17.60 -21.05
CA ILE A 554 14.65 -16.59 -20.31
C ILE A 554 14.22 -16.66 -18.83
N HIS A 555 14.89 -17.52 -18.07
CA HIS A 555 14.51 -17.81 -16.68
C HIS A 555 15.47 -17.21 -15.64
N GLU A 556 16.71 -16.95 -16.01
CA GLU A 556 17.72 -16.35 -15.12
C GLU A 556 17.53 -14.83 -15.09
N VAL A 557 16.59 -14.39 -14.25
CA VAL A 557 16.30 -12.96 -14.04
C VAL A 557 16.65 -12.58 -12.61
N THR A 558 17.44 -11.52 -12.45
CA THR A 558 17.80 -10.93 -11.16
C THR A 558 17.23 -9.52 -11.03
N ARG A 559 17.21 -8.99 -9.79
CA ARG A 559 16.83 -7.59 -9.55
C ARG A 559 17.92 -6.68 -10.13
N GLY A 560 17.51 -5.61 -10.81
CA GLY A 560 18.42 -4.68 -11.49
C GLY A 560 18.19 -4.60 -13.00
N PRO A 561 19.17 -4.12 -13.77
CA PRO A 561 19.07 -4.03 -15.23
C PRO A 561 18.87 -5.41 -15.88
N LEU A 562 17.97 -5.48 -16.85
CA LEU A 562 17.71 -6.65 -17.69
C LEU A 562 17.78 -6.22 -19.16
N ASP A 563 18.69 -6.82 -19.91
CA ASP A 563 18.81 -6.66 -21.36
C ASP A 563 18.26 -7.93 -22.05
N ILE A 564 17.23 -7.76 -22.87
CA ILE A 564 16.57 -8.83 -23.62
C ILE A 564 16.97 -8.70 -25.09
N GLU A 565 17.74 -9.66 -25.58
CA GLU A 565 18.09 -9.77 -27.00
C GLU A 565 16.94 -10.44 -27.78
N LEU A 566 16.47 -9.78 -28.84
CA LEU A 566 15.41 -10.26 -29.73
C LEU A 566 16.07 -10.79 -31.01
N ALA A 567 16.46 -12.06 -30.98
CA ALA A 567 17.36 -12.66 -31.97
C ALA A 567 16.83 -12.65 -33.41
N ALA A 568 15.52 -12.86 -33.63
CA ALA A 568 14.97 -12.88 -34.99
C ALA A 568 14.87 -11.48 -35.61
N THR A 569 14.75 -10.44 -34.78
CA THR A 569 14.65 -9.04 -35.24
C THR A 569 15.94 -8.24 -35.13
N GLY A 570 16.95 -8.74 -34.40
CA GLY A 570 18.21 -8.05 -34.13
C GLY A 570 18.05 -6.80 -33.25
N ARG A 571 16.97 -6.73 -32.47
CA ARG A 571 16.68 -5.61 -31.55
C ARG A 571 16.99 -6.01 -30.11
N SER A 572 17.17 -5.02 -29.24
CA SER A 572 17.27 -5.25 -27.80
C SER A 572 16.26 -4.41 -27.02
N VAL A 573 15.83 -4.95 -25.88
CA VAL A 573 14.91 -4.29 -24.94
C VAL A 573 15.60 -4.22 -23.58
N ARG A 574 15.85 -3.00 -23.10
CA ARG A 574 16.43 -2.73 -21.78
C ARG A 574 15.35 -2.35 -20.78
N LEU A 575 15.33 -3.03 -19.65
CA LEU A 575 14.39 -2.81 -18.55
C LEU A 575 15.12 -2.80 -17.21
N THR A 576 14.45 -2.36 -16.17
CA THR A 576 14.92 -2.51 -14.78
C THR A 576 13.93 -3.36 -14.02
N VAL A 577 14.36 -4.55 -13.61
CA VAL A 577 13.61 -5.48 -12.78
C VAL A 577 13.63 -4.98 -11.34
N THR A 578 12.45 -4.69 -10.79
CA THR A 578 12.28 -4.30 -9.39
C THR A 578 12.05 -5.52 -8.50
N TYR A 579 11.50 -6.59 -9.07
CA TYR A 579 11.26 -7.84 -8.37
C TYR A 579 11.52 -9.05 -9.26
N ALA A 580 12.34 -9.99 -8.78
CA ALA A 580 12.68 -11.22 -9.50
C ALA A 580 12.07 -12.45 -8.80
N SER A 581 11.19 -13.16 -9.49
CA SER A 581 10.52 -14.38 -9.00
C SER A 581 11.13 -15.63 -9.66
N PRO A 582 11.44 -16.69 -8.90
CA PRO A 582 11.84 -17.99 -9.44
C PRO A 582 10.84 -18.61 -10.42
N ALA A 583 9.54 -18.29 -10.29
CA ALA A 583 8.49 -18.83 -11.15
C ALA A 583 8.06 -17.88 -12.29
N GLY A 584 8.80 -16.79 -12.51
CA GLY A 584 8.57 -15.87 -13.64
C GLY A 584 7.60 -14.72 -13.35
N HIS A 585 7.14 -14.56 -12.11
CA HIS A 585 6.28 -13.43 -11.68
C HIS A 585 7.08 -12.13 -11.46
N HIS A 586 7.86 -11.71 -12.45
CA HIS A 586 8.71 -10.51 -12.33
C HIS A 586 7.88 -9.22 -12.27
N ASP A 587 8.47 -8.19 -11.65
CA ASP A 587 7.97 -6.81 -11.70
C ASP A 587 9.09 -5.87 -12.15
N TYR A 588 8.69 -4.74 -12.73
CA TYR A 588 9.60 -3.82 -13.43
C TYR A 588 9.34 -2.38 -12.99
N ALA A 589 10.36 -1.53 -13.05
CA ALA A 589 10.23 -0.11 -12.70
C ALA A 589 9.32 0.63 -13.70
N ALA A 590 9.52 0.37 -14.99
CA ALA A 590 8.69 0.87 -16.08
C ALA A 590 8.73 -0.10 -17.27
N ILE A 591 7.63 -0.19 -18.01
CA ILE A 591 7.55 -1.01 -19.23
C ILE A 591 6.98 -0.15 -20.35
N PRO A 592 7.84 0.44 -21.21
CA PRO A 592 7.35 1.26 -22.30
C PRO A 592 6.59 0.40 -23.31
N HIS A 593 5.58 0.97 -23.94
CA HIS A 593 4.80 0.27 -24.96
C HIS A 593 5.67 -0.23 -26.13
N SER A 594 6.77 0.47 -26.44
CA SER A 594 7.76 0.05 -27.44
C SER A 594 8.41 -1.30 -27.12
N ALA A 595 8.61 -1.65 -25.84
CA ALA A 595 9.13 -2.96 -25.44
C ALA A 595 8.15 -4.08 -25.77
N VAL A 596 6.85 -3.86 -25.49
CA VAL A 596 5.78 -4.81 -25.86
C VAL A 596 5.72 -4.98 -27.37
N ARG A 597 5.74 -3.89 -28.14
CA ARG A 597 5.75 -3.95 -29.61
C ARG A 597 6.97 -4.68 -30.16
N ALA A 598 8.15 -4.48 -29.57
CA ALA A 598 9.36 -5.19 -29.97
C ALA A 598 9.23 -6.71 -29.75
N VAL A 599 8.71 -7.13 -28.59
CA VAL A 599 8.44 -8.54 -28.28
C VAL A 599 7.41 -9.16 -29.23
N LEU A 600 6.33 -8.44 -29.57
CA LEU A 600 5.36 -8.94 -30.54
C LEU A 600 5.96 -9.08 -31.94
N GLY A 601 6.79 -8.12 -32.37
CA GLY A 601 7.54 -8.21 -33.63
C GLY A 601 8.52 -9.38 -33.67
N GLU A 602 9.15 -9.70 -32.54
CA GLU A 602 9.99 -10.89 -32.40
C GLU A 602 9.19 -12.19 -32.56
N LEU A 603 7.98 -12.27 -31.98
CA LEU A 603 7.09 -13.43 -32.18
C LEU A 603 6.65 -13.59 -33.63
N GLU A 604 6.30 -12.48 -34.31
CA GLU A 604 5.96 -12.47 -35.73
C GLU A 604 7.14 -12.97 -36.59
N ALA A 605 8.35 -12.49 -36.33
CA ALA A 605 9.56 -12.89 -37.04
C ALA A 605 9.91 -14.38 -36.80
N ARG A 606 9.79 -14.87 -35.56
CA ARG A 606 10.10 -16.27 -35.19
C ARG A 606 9.09 -17.27 -35.73
N THR A 607 7.82 -16.90 -35.80
CA THR A 607 6.73 -17.83 -36.18
C THR A 607 6.31 -17.71 -37.64
N GLY A 608 6.60 -16.58 -38.30
CA GLY A 608 6.09 -16.24 -39.62
C GLY A 608 4.59 -15.88 -39.63
N LEU A 609 3.93 -15.80 -38.48
CA LEU A 609 2.49 -15.51 -38.36
C LEU A 609 2.25 -14.01 -38.22
N ARG A 610 1.34 -13.47 -39.04
CA ARG A 610 0.92 -12.06 -38.98
C ARG A 610 -0.14 -11.81 -37.89
N GLY A 611 0.26 -11.95 -36.62
CA GLY A 611 -0.62 -11.84 -35.45
C GLY A 611 -0.55 -10.50 -34.69
N THR A 612 0.48 -9.69 -34.92
CA THR A 612 0.81 -8.52 -34.08
C THR A 612 -0.32 -7.49 -33.98
N PRO A 613 -0.92 -6.99 -35.08
CA PRO A 613 -1.94 -5.94 -34.97
C PRO A 613 -3.19 -6.39 -34.20
N VAL A 614 -3.58 -7.66 -34.36
CA VAL A 614 -4.75 -8.23 -33.68
C VAL A 614 -4.48 -8.36 -32.19
N LEU A 615 -3.33 -8.90 -31.80
CA LEU A 615 -3.00 -9.07 -30.39
C LEU A 615 -2.76 -7.72 -29.68
N GLU A 616 -2.14 -6.75 -30.36
CA GLU A 616 -1.94 -5.39 -29.85
C GLU A 616 -3.27 -4.67 -29.57
N ALA A 617 -4.25 -4.81 -30.48
CA ALA A 617 -5.61 -4.31 -30.26
C ALA A 617 -6.30 -4.98 -29.06
N GLN A 618 -6.13 -6.29 -28.90
CA GLN A 618 -6.69 -7.03 -27.76
C GLN A 618 -6.02 -6.67 -26.43
N ILE A 619 -4.70 -6.43 -26.43
CA ILE A 619 -3.95 -5.94 -25.26
C ILE A 619 -4.49 -4.56 -24.86
N SER A 620 -4.72 -3.68 -25.85
CA SER A 620 -5.31 -2.36 -25.62
C SER A 620 -6.71 -2.47 -25.03
N GLY A 621 -7.60 -3.27 -25.62
CA GLY A 621 -8.95 -3.50 -25.08
C GLY A 621 -8.95 -4.10 -23.67
N SER A 622 -8.04 -5.04 -23.38
CA SER A 622 -7.85 -5.58 -22.03
C SER A 622 -7.34 -4.51 -21.05
N THR A 623 -6.49 -3.60 -21.51
CA THR A 623 -5.96 -2.48 -20.72
C THR A 623 -7.06 -1.50 -20.39
N ASP A 624 -7.87 -1.10 -21.37
CA ASP A 624 -8.99 -0.17 -21.18
C ASP A 624 -10.03 -0.73 -20.20
N ASN A 625 -10.36 -2.02 -20.31
CA ASN A 625 -11.27 -2.69 -19.37
C ASN A 625 -10.69 -2.70 -17.95
N THR A 626 -9.41 -3.04 -17.81
CA THR A 626 -8.73 -3.03 -16.50
C THR A 626 -8.70 -1.62 -15.91
N ALA A 627 -8.46 -0.58 -16.72
CA ALA A 627 -8.47 0.81 -16.28
C ALA A 627 -9.85 1.23 -15.76
N ARG A 628 -10.93 0.81 -16.45
CA ARG A 628 -12.31 1.04 -15.97
C ARG A 628 -12.56 0.36 -14.63
N TYR A 629 -12.10 -0.88 -14.46
CA TYR A 629 -12.28 -1.63 -13.22
C TYR A 629 -11.50 -1.02 -12.05
N LEU A 630 -10.23 -0.66 -12.27
CA LEU A 630 -9.41 0.04 -11.29
C LEU A 630 -9.99 1.41 -10.92
N ALA A 631 -10.44 2.20 -11.91
CA ALA A 631 -11.06 3.49 -11.64
C ALA A 631 -12.36 3.36 -10.84
N ALA A 632 -13.15 2.30 -11.06
CA ALA A 632 -14.31 2.00 -10.22
C ALA A 632 -13.88 1.63 -8.80
N ARG A 633 -12.86 0.76 -8.66
CA ARG A 633 -12.31 0.33 -7.36
C ARG A 633 -11.76 1.49 -6.54
N TYR A 634 -11.00 2.39 -7.16
CA TYR A 634 -10.41 3.56 -6.49
C TYR A 634 -11.45 4.57 -6.01
N ARG A 635 -12.66 4.54 -6.57
CA ARG A 635 -13.80 5.35 -6.12
C ARG A 635 -14.64 4.64 -5.05
N GLY A 636 -14.15 3.55 -4.46
CA GLY A 636 -14.89 2.74 -3.49
C GLY A 636 -16.02 1.89 -4.10
N ARG A 637 -16.16 1.85 -5.44
CA ARG A 637 -17.20 1.05 -6.10
C ARG A 637 -16.70 -0.38 -6.37
N GLY A 638 -17.61 -1.35 -6.34
CA GLY A 638 -17.30 -2.74 -6.70
C GLY A 638 -16.67 -3.60 -5.59
N ARG A 639 -16.73 -3.19 -4.33
CA ARG A 639 -16.50 -4.06 -3.15
C ARG A 639 -17.82 -4.30 -2.42
N ASN A 640 -18.09 -5.55 -2.06
CA ASN A 640 -19.21 -5.92 -1.20
C ASN A 640 -18.67 -6.42 0.15
N THR A 641 -18.55 -5.53 1.11
CA THR A 641 -17.99 -5.85 2.44
C THR A 641 -18.85 -6.83 3.24
N ALA A 642 -20.12 -7.03 2.86
CA ALA A 642 -21.03 -7.98 3.52
C ALA A 642 -20.88 -9.43 3.02
N ASP A 643 -20.36 -9.64 1.80
CA ASP A 643 -20.17 -10.98 1.21
C ASP A 643 -18.75 -11.14 0.64
N ALA A 644 -17.91 -11.81 1.42
CA ALA A 644 -16.51 -12.05 1.07
C ALA A 644 -16.35 -12.99 -0.15
N SER A 645 -17.26 -13.95 -0.35
CA SER A 645 -17.25 -14.85 -1.51
C SER A 645 -17.50 -14.05 -2.78
N ARG A 646 -18.58 -13.24 -2.80
CA ARG A 646 -18.87 -12.34 -3.91
C ARG A 646 -17.73 -11.36 -4.16
N THR A 647 -17.19 -10.74 -3.11
CA THR A 647 -16.06 -9.81 -3.24
C THR A 647 -14.82 -10.47 -3.83
N SER A 648 -14.52 -11.71 -3.48
CA SER A 648 -13.39 -12.44 -4.09
C SER A 648 -13.62 -12.71 -5.59
N GLU A 649 -14.83 -13.10 -5.99
CA GLU A 649 -15.15 -13.32 -7.41
C GLU A 649 -15.10 -12.03 -8.24
N GLN A 650 -15.58 -10.93 -7.67
CA GLN A 650 -15.59 -9.59 -8.28
C GLN A 650 -14.24 -8.85 -8.07
N GLY A 651 -13.29 -9.48 -7.37
CA GLY A 651 -11.98 -8.93 -7.01
C GLY A 651 -10.88 -9.18 -8.03
N VAL A 652 -11.13 -10.01 -9.04
CA VAL A 652 -10.15 -10.35 -10.08
C VAL A 652 -10.09 -9.20 -11.09
N LEU A 653 -9.30 -8.16 -10.85
CA LEU A 653 -9.26 -6.95 -11.69
C LEU A 653 -8.36 -7.08 -12.91
N PHE A 654 -7.24 -7.78 -12.78
CA PHE A 654 -6.26 -7.92 -13.85
C PHE A 654 -6.28 -9.31 -14.50
N GLY A 655 -6.74 -10.35 -13.79
CA GLY A 655 -6.81 -11.72 -14.29
C GLY A 655 -5.44 -12.38 -14.46
N HIS A 656 -5.41 -13.46 -15.25
CA HIS A 656 -4.30 -14.41 -15.31
C HIS A 656 -2.91 -13.72 -15.53
N PRO A 657 -1.90 -13.96 -14.67
CA PRO A 657 -0.63 -13.22 -14.67
C PRO A 657 0.31 -13.53 -15.83
N PHE A 658 0.10 -14.65 -16.53
CA PHE A 658 0.81 -15.02 -17.76
C PHE A 658 -0.14 -15.20 -18.93
N HIS A 659 -1.06 -14.27 -19.14
CA HIS A 659 -1.91 -14.23 -20.33
C HIS A 659 -1.83 -12.80 -20.90
N PRO A 660 -1.69 -12.62 -22.22
CA PRO A 660 -1.51 -11.27 -22.79
C PRO A 660 -2.78 -10.41 -22.69
N THR A 661 -3.97 -11.03 -22.71
CA THR A 661 -5.26 -10.33 -22.83
C THR A 661 -6.31 -10.83 -21.82
N PRO A 662 -6.00 -10.90 -20.52
CA PRO A 662 -6.83 -11.59 -19.52
C PRO A 662 -8.22 -10.96 -19.30
N LYS A 663 -8.37 -9.66 -19.61
CA LYS A 663 -9.61 -8.87 -19.47
C LYS A 663 -10.19 -8.41 -20.79
N SER A 664 -9.73 -8.99 -21.90
CA SER A 664 -10.40 -8.81 -23.19
C SER A 664 -11.72 -9.59 -23.21
N ALA A 665 -12.78 -8.91 -23.67
CA ALA A 665 -14.13 -9.44 -23.81
C ALA A 665 -14.70 -9.04 -25.19
N GLU A 666 -14.31 -9.76 -26.24
CA GLU A 666 -14.75 -9.44 -27.61
C GLU A 666 -16.23 -9.84 -27.77
N GLY A 667 -17.09 -8.87 -28.08
CA GLY A 667 -18.53 -9.02 -28.17
C GLY A 667 -19.29 -8.11 -27.22
N PHE A 668 -18.65 -7.63 -26.15
CA PHE A 668 -19.19 -6.61 -25.26
C PHE A 668 -18.76 -5.20 -25.69
N ASP A 669 -19.71 -4.27 -25.65
CA ASP A 669 -19.41 -2.84 -25.66
C ASP A 669 -19.25 -2.28 -24.23
N ALA A 670 -19.04 -0.97 -24.10
CA ALA A 670 -18.86 -0.33 -22.80
C ALA A 670 -20.12 -0.41 -21.91
N SER A 671 -21.31 -0.43 -22.50
CA SER A 671 -22.58 -0.56 -21.78
C SER A 671 -22.80 -1.98 -21.29
N ASP A 672 -22.43 -2.98 -22.09
CA ASP A 672 -22.44 -4.40 -21.70
C ASP A 672 -21.49 -4.65 -20.52
N LEU A 673 -20.29 -4.09 -20.56
CA LEU A 673 -19.36 -4.17 -19.44
C LEU A 673 -19.96 -3.56 -18.17
N HIS A 674 -20.59 -2.40 -18.27
CA HIS A 674 -21.25 -1.76 -17.11
C HIS A 674 -22.41 -2.59 -16.55
N ALA A 675 -23.10 -3.36 -17.39
CA ALA A 675 -24.21 -4.20 -16.98
C ALA A 675 -23.79 -5.57 -16.44
N TYR A 676 -22.71 -6.15 -16.97
CA TYR A 676 -22.41 -7.59 -16.79
C TYR A 676 -20.99 -7.90 -16.29
N ALA A 677 -20.07 -6.93 -16.21
CA ALA A 677 -18.69 -7.20 -15.75
C ALA A 677 -18.64 -7.39 -14.22
N PRO A 678 -18.17 -8.55 -13.72
CA PRO A 678 -18.11 -8.82 -12.28
C PRO A 678 -17.24 -7.81 -11.53
N GLU A 679 -16.17 -7.30 -12.14
CA GLU A 679 -15.22 -6.37 -11.53
C GLU A 679 -15.84 -5.02 -11.14
N LEU A 680 -16.99 -4.68 -11.72
CA LEU A 680 -17.75 -3.47 -11.40
C LEU A 680 -18.78 -3.69 -10.28
N GLY A 681 -18.81 -4.89 -9.67
CA GLY A 681 -19.70 -5.20 -8.56
C GLY A 681 -21.16 -5.43 -8.95
N VAL A 682 -21.44 -5.63 -10.24
CA VAL A 682 -22.79 -5.62 -10.80
C VAL A 682 -23.67 -6.77 -10.32
N SER A 683 -24.98 -6.58 -10.47
CA SER A 683 -26.01 -7.62 -10.36
C SER A 683 -27.13 -7.31 -11.33
N PHE A 684 -27.82 -8.33 -11.84
CA PHE A 684 -28.86 -8.17 -12.85
C PHE A 684 -29.95 -9.25 -12.72
N PRO A 685 -31.17 -9.00 -13.19
CA PRO A 685 -32.22 -10.02 -13.23
C PRO A 685 -31.86 -11.10 -14.26
N LEU A 686 -31.90 -12.37 -13.85
CA LEU A 686 -31.64 -13.49 -14.76
C LEU A 686 -32.79 -13.63 -15.79
N ARG A 687 -32.54 -14.13 -17.00
CA ARG A 687 -33.60 -14.47 -17.95
C ARG A 687 -33.85 -15.97 -17.98
N HIS A 688 -35.04 -16.37 -18.41
CA HIS A 688 -35.40 -17.77 -18.62
C HIS A 688 -36.15 -17.91 -19.93
N VAL A 689 -35.92 -19.03 -20.61
CA VAL A 689 -36.74 -19.49 -21.74
C VAL A 689 -37.39 -20.81 -21.37
N ALA A 690 -38.65 -20.98 -21.72
CA ALA A 690 -39.35 -22.25 -21.66
C ALA A 690 -39.21 -22.93 -23.03
N VAL A 691 -38.73 -24.18 -23.04
CA VAL A 691 -38.58 -24.99 -24.25
C VAL A 691 -39.45 -26.23 -24.14
N ALA A 692 -40.10 -26.63 -25.24
CA ALA A 692 -40.92 -27.84 -25.29
C ALA A 692 -40.11 -29.06 -24.82
N ARG A 693 -40.68 -29.88 -23.91
CA ARG A 693 -39.97 -30.96 -23.20
C ARG A 693 -39.32 -31.96 -24.15
N GLU A 694 -39.93 -32.23 -25.29
CA GLU A 694 -39.41 -33.14 -26.32
C GLU A 694 -38.13 -32.65 -27.01
N LEU A 695 -37.81 -31.35 -26.92
CA LEU A 695 -36.59 -30.76 -27.46
C LEU A 695 -35.48 -30.62 -26.41
N VAL A 696 -35.75 -30.98 -25.15
CA VAL A 696 -34.81 -30.79 -24.03
C VAL A 696 -34.13 -32.11 -23.67
N HIS A 697 -32.82 -32.04 -23.49
CA HIS A 697 -32.04 -33.08 -22.82
C HIS A 697 -31.65 -32.58 -21.43
N GLU A 698 -31.89 -33.41 -20.41
CA GLU A 698 -31.62 -33.13 -19.01
C GLU A 698 -30.93 -34.32 -18.35
N GLU A 699 -29.83 -34.06 -17.64
CA GLU A 699 -29.14 -35.04 -16.81
C GLU A 699 -28.93 -34.42 -15.41
N GLY A 700 -29.24 -35.19 -14.36
CA GLY A 700 -29.14 -34.73 -12.98
C GLY A 700 -30.21 -33.70 -12.60
N GLN A 701 -29.89 -32.80 -11.66
CA GLN A 701 -30.78 -31.76 -11.16
C GLN A 701 -30.33 -30.37 -11.58
N VAL A 702 -31.23 -29.63 -12.23
CA VAL A 702 -31.10 -28.20 -12.52
C VAL A 702 -32.27 -27.46 -11.85
N PRO A 703 -32.10 -26.98 -10.60
CA PRO A 703 -33.10 -26.20 -9.90
C PRO A 703 -33.43 -24.91 -10.67
N VAL A 704 -34.71 -24.55 -10.63
CA VAL A 704 -35.25 -23.32 -11.21
C VAL A 704 -36.07 -22.62 -10.12
N PRO A 705 -36.01 -21.28 -10.00
CA PRO A 705 -36.79 -20.56 -9.00
C PRO A 705 -38.29 -20.84 -9.10
N ALA A 706 -38.99 -20.89 -7.96
CA ALA A 706 -40.41 -21.22 -7.90
C ALA A 706 -41.26 -20.32 -8.80
N GLN A 707 -41.00 -19.00 -8.82
CA GLN A 707 -41.74 -18.06 -9.67
C GLN A 707 -41.59 -18.37 -11.17
N VAL A 708 -40.44 -18.90 -11.58
CA VAL A 708 -40.18 -19.28 -12.97
C VAL A 708 -40.87 -20.60 -13.29
N THR A 709 -40.87 -21.56 -12.36
CA THR A 709 -41.64 -22.81 -12.51
C THR A 709 -43.12 -22.51 -12.67
N ASP A 710 -43.69 -21.63 -11.85
CA ASP A 710 -45.12 -21.24 -11.91
C ASP A 710 -45.48 -20.54 -13.23
N ALA A 711 -44.53 -19.79 -13.80
CA ALA A 711 -44.70 -19.13 -15.10
C ALA A 711 -44.41 -20.05 -16.31
N THR A 712 -43.88 -21.26 -16.10
CA THR A 712 -43.52 -22.18 -17.19
C THR A 712 -44.76 -22.93 -17.68
N PRO A 713 -45.10 -22.87 -18.98
CA PRO A 713 -46.27 -23.58 -19.51
C PRO A 713 -46.20 -25.10 -19.31
N PRO A 714 -47.35 -25.80 -19.14
CA PRO A 714 -47.38 -27.26 -19.13
C PRO A 714 -46.75 -27.84 -20.40
N GLY A 715 -45.92 -28.88 -20.25
CA GLY A 715 -45.19 -29.50 -21.36
C GLY A 715 -43.87 -28.81 -21.73
N PHE A 716 -43.46 -27.77 -21.01
CA PHE A 716 -42.18 -27.09 -21.21
C PHE A 716 -41.20 -27.33 -20.05
N ALA A 717 -39.92 -27.07 -20.30
CA ALA A 717 -38.87 -26.99 -19.29
C ALA A 717 -38.19 -25.62 -19.37
N ALA A 718 -37.99 -24.99 -18.22
CA ALA A 718 -37.30 -23.72 -18.11
C ALA A 718 -35.77 -23.92 -18.13
N ILE A 719 -35.10 -23.11 -18.93
CA ILE A 719 -33.63 -23.00 -19.01
C ILE A 719 -33.24 -21.56 -18.66
N PRO A 720 -32.39 -21.33 -17.65
CA PRO A 720 -31.85 -20.00 -17.36
C PRO A 720 -30.91 -19.55 -18.48
N VAL A 721 -30.93 -18.26 -18.80
CA VAL A 721 -30.15 -17.66 -19.88
C VAL A 721 -29.61 -16.32 -19.40
N HIS A 722 -28.34 -16.05 -19.70
CA HIS A 722 -27.75 -14.74 -19.43
C HIS A 722 -28.50 -13.66 -20.24
N PRO A 723 -28.84 -12.47 -19.68
CA PRO A 723 -29.64 -11.46 -20.39
C PRO A 723 -29.07 -11.05 -21.75
N TRP A 724 -27.74 -10.85 -21.83
CA TRP A 724 -27.06 -10.60 -23.11
C TRP A 724 -27.21 -11.77 -24.10
N GLN A 725 -27.04 -13.01 -23.62
CA GLN A 725 -27.17 -14.22 -24.45
C GLN A 725 -28.60 -14.39 -24.96
N HIS A 726 -29.60 -14.05 -24.15
CA HIS A 726 -31.01 -14.06 -24.57
C HIS A 726 -31.24 -13.14 -25.77
N GLN A 727 -30.74 -11.89 -25.72
CA GLN A 727 -30.84 -10.97 -26.84
C GLN A 727 -30.11 -11.48 -28.09
N HIS A 728 -28.93 -12.09 -27.91
CA HIS A 728 -28.18 -12.72 -28.98
C HIS A 728 -28.97 -13.87 -29.63
N LEU A 729 -29.51 -14.78 -28.81
CA LEU A 729 -30.31 -15.92 -29.26
C LEU A 729 -31.58 -15.50 -30.00
N MET A 730 -32.29 -14.46 -29.54
CA MET A 730 -33.52 -14.00 -30.21
C MET A 730 -33.29 -13.46 -31.64
N ARG A 731 -32.04 -13.12 -31.98
CA ARG A 731 -31.65 -12.73 -33.35
C ARG A 731 -31.29 -13.92 -34.24
N ASN A 732 -31.03 -15.09 -33.65
CA ASN A 732 -30.67 -16.30 -34.39
C ASN A 732 -31.88 -16.86 -35.16
N PRO A 733 -31.78 -17.09 -36.49
CA PRO A 733 -32.88 -17.62 -37.30
C PRO A 733 -33.46 -18.95 -36.79
N ALA A 734 -32.62 -19.85 -36.27
CA ALA A 734 -33.08 -21.14 -35.75
C ALA A 734 -33.94 -20.96 -34.49
N VAL A 735 -33.56 -20.05 -33.60
CA VAL A 735 -34.34 -19.71 -32.39
C VAL A 735 -35.65 -19.02 -32.78
N ARG A 736 -35.62 -18.08 -33.73
CA ARG A 736 -36.85 -17.41 -34.22
C ARG A 736 -37.86 -18.39 -34.79
N ARG A 737 -37.39 -19.46 -35.44
CA ARG A 737 -38.25 -20.55 -35.91
C ARG A 737 -38.88 -21.32 -34.75
N LEU A 738 -38.09 -21.71 -33.75
CA LEU A 738 -38.62 -22.36 -32.54
C LEU A 738 -39.67 -21.49 -31.82
N VAL A 739 -39.49 -20.17 -31.80
CA VAL A 739 -40.48 -19.22 -31.25
C VAL A 739 -41.75 -19.17 -32.12
N ALA A 740 -41.60 -19.08 -33.44
CA ALA A 740 -42.74 -19.06 -34.36
C ALA A 740 -43.56 -20.36 -34.32
N ASP A 741 -42.88 -21.50 -34.14
CA ASP A 741 -43.48 -22.83 -34.03
C ASP A 741 -44.07 -23.08 -32.63
N GLY A 742 -43.95 -22.13 -31.68
CA GLY A 742 -44.43 -22.25 -30.31
C GLY A 742 -43.60 -23.20 -29.43
N ALA A 743 -42.50 -23.74 -29.93
CA ALA A 743 -41.64 -24.70 -29.24
C ALA A 743 -40.65 -24.04 -28.25
N LEU A 744 -40.48 -22.71 -28.33
CA LEU A 744 -39.71 -21.91 -27.39
C LEU A 744 -40.47 -20.63 -27.03
N VAL A 745 -40.60 -20.34 -25.74
CA VAL A 745 -41.26 -19.14 -25.22
C VAL A 745 -40.32 -18.40 -24.28
N SER A 746 -40.15 -17.09 -24.48
CA SER A 746 -39.44 -16.25 -23.51
C SER A 746 -40.33 -16.01 -22.30
N LEU A 747 -39.85 -16.30 -21.10
CA LEU A 747 -40.62 -16.07 -19.89
C LEU A 747 -40.53 -14.59 -19.45
N PRO A 748 -41.56 -14.06 -18.75
CA PRO A 748 -41.54 -12.71 -18.19
C PRO A 748 -40.38 -12.50 -17.20
N GLU A 749 -40.06 -11.24 -16.93
CA GLU A 749 -38.93 -10.82 -16.08
C GLU A 749 -39.23 -10.98 -14.58
N GLN A 750 -39.47 -12.23 -14.14
CA GLN A 750 -39.85 -12.59 -12.76
C GLN A 750 -38.72 -13.33 -12.01
N SER A 751 -37.49 -13.19 -12.45
CA SER A 751 -36.33 -13.97 -11.97
C SER A 751 -35.59 -13.29 -10.82
N PRO A 752 -34.82 -14.06 -10.01
CA PRO A 752 -33.92 -13.50 -9.01
C PRO A 752 -32.87 -12.59 -9.63
N HIS A 753 -32.43 -11.59 -8.84
CA HIS A 753 -31.22 -10.85 -9.14
C HIS A 753 -30.00 -11.70 -8.81
N VAL A 754 -29.16 -11.91 -9.82
CA VAL A 754 -27.94 -12.69 -9.70
C VAL A 754 -26.72 -11.79 -9.88
N TYR A 755 -25.59 -12.20 -9.34
CA TYR A 755 -24.30 -11.57 -9.63
C TYR A 755 -23.42 -12.50 -10.46
N PRO A 756 -22.68 -11.99 -11.46
CA PRO A 756 -21.72 -12.78 -12.21
C PRO A 756 -20.47 -13.05 -11.36
N THR A 757 -19.89 -14.24 -11.53
CA THR A 757 -18.60 -14.61 -10.93
C THR A 757 -17.42 -14.17 -11.80
N SER A 758 -16.18 -14.45 -11.40
CA SER A 758 -14.96 -14.15 -12.18
C SER A 758 -14.94 -14.80 -13.58
N SER A 759 -15.82 -15.77 -13.86
CA SER A 759 -15.99 -16.36 -15.20
C SER A 759 -16.90 -15.55 -16.13
N VAL A 760 -17.53 -14.48 -15.61
CA VAL A 760 -18.59 -13.66 -16.20
C VAL A 760 -19.90 -14.42 -16.42
N ARG A 761 -19.82 -15.59 -17.05
CA ARG A 761 -20.95 -16.41 -17.51
C ARG A 761 -21.55 -17.34 -16.45
N THR A 762 -20.88 -17.52 -15.32
CA THR A 762 -21.46 -18.22 -14.17
C THR A 762 -22.07 -17.19 -13.24
N VAL A 763 -23.33 -17.36 -12.90
CA VAL A 763 -24.10 -16.41 -12.09
C VAL A 763 -24.61 -17.07 -10.82
N CYS A 764 -24.58 -16.32 -9.72
CA CYS A 764 -25.00 -16.78 -8.41
C CYS A 764 -26.23 -15.99 -7.93
N ASP A 765 -27.25 -16.71 -7.48
CA ASP A 765 -28.36 -16.13 -6.72
C ASP A 765 -28.01 -16.12 -5.23
N PRO A 766 -27.81 -14.94 -4.61
CA PRO A 766 -27.46 -14.83 -3.21
C PRO A 766 -28.59 -15.30 -2.27
N ALA A 767 -29.86 -15.27 -2.71
CA ALA A 767 -30.99 -15.62 -1.86
C ALA A 767 -31.16 -17.14 -1.72
N SER A 768 -31.11 -17.89 -2.83
CA SER A 768 -31.22 -19.35 -2.81
C SER A 768 -29.89 -20.07 -2.65
N GLY A 769 -28.76 -19.39 -2.90
CA GLY A 769 -27.46 -20.05 -3.02
C GLY A 769 -27.37 -20.96 -4.26
N SER A 770 -28.18 -20.74 -5.29
CA SER A 770 -28.08 -21.47 -6.55
C SER A 770 -27.05 -20.82 -7.46
N THR A 771 -26.29 -21.62 -8.20
CA THR A 771 -25.29 -21.14 -9.17
C THR A 771 -25.49 -21.81 -10.51
N TRP A 772 -25.57 -21.00 -11.58
CA TRP A 772 -25.72 -21.51 -12.95
C TRP A 772 -24.57 -21.06 -13.82
N LYS A 773 -23.93 -22.01 -14.50
CA LYS A 773 -22.94 -21.76 -15.56
C LYS A 773 -23.67 -21.76 -16.90
N LEU A 774 -23.64 -20.63 -17.58
CA LEU A 774 -24.48 -20.34 -18.75
C LEU A 774 -23.61 -20.11 -20.00
N PRO A 775 -24.11 -20.41 -21.21
CA PRO A 775 -23.49 -19.94 -22.44
C PRO A 775 -23.47 -18.41 -22.52
N LEU A 776 -22.40 -17.89 -23.12
CA LEU A 776 -22.25 -16.49 -23.45
C LEU A 776 -21.41 -16.39 -24.73
N HIS A 777 -22.01 -15.94 -25.84
CA HIS A 777 -21.35 -15.79 -27.14
C HIS A 777 -20.42 -14.57 -27.19
N VAL A 778 -19.50 -14.50 -26.21
CA VAL A 778 -18.50 -13.46 -26.03
C VAL A 778 -17.17 -14.18 -25.90
N ARG A 779 -16.16 -13.71 -26.62
CA ARG A 779 -14.82 -14.28 -26.50
C ARG A 779 -14.13 -13.68 -25.27
N ILE A 780 -13.91 -14.53 -24.28
CA ILE A 780 -13.18 -14.18 -23.04
C ILE A 780 -11.91 -15.02 -23.00
N THR A 781 -10.77 -14.35 -22.85
CA THR A 781 -9.41 -14.92 -22.99
C THR A 781 -9.20 -15.59 -24.35
N ASN A 782 -9.25 -16.92 -24.41
CA ASN A 782 -8.97 -17.70 -25.61
C ASN A 782 -10.22 -18.27 -26.28
N PHE A 783 -11.40 -18.19 -25.65
CA PHE A 783 -12.58 -18.95 -26.05
C PHE A 783 -13.84 -18.10 -26.11
N VAL A 784 -14.70 -18.38 -27.09
CA VAL A 784 -16.12 -18.01 -27.00
C VAL A 784 -16.74 -18.87 -25.89
N ARG A 785 -17.45 -18.25 -24.96
CA ARG A 785 -17.92 -18.93 -23.74
C ARG A 785 -19.25 -19.68 -23.91
N HIS A 786 -19.40 -20.40 -25.01
CA HIS A 786 -20.44 -21.41 -25.17
C HIS A 786 -20.09 -22.72 -24.42
N THR A 787 -21.02 -23.68 -24.37
CA THR A 787 -20.79 -24.98 -23.71
C THR A 787 -21.20 -26.11 -24.65
N PRO A 788 -20.29 -26.57 -25.54
CA PRO A 788 -20.57 -27.65 -26.47
C PRO A 788 -21.04 -28.93 -25.78
N TRP A 789 -21.76 -29.77 -26.51
CA TRP A 789 -22.26 -31.07 -26.03
C TRP A 789 -21.17 -31.95 -25.40
N GLU A 790 -19.98 -31.96 -26.00
CA GLU A 790 -18.82 -32.67 -25.47
C GLU A 790 -18.36 -32.16 -24.08
N HIS A 791 -18.50 -30.88 -23.79
CA HIS A 791 -18.16 -30.30 -22.49
C HIS A 791 -19.19 -30.66 -21.42
N LEU A 792 -20.48 -30.74 -21.79
CA LEU A 792 -21.54 -31.24 -20.92
C LEU A 792 -21.32 -32.71 -20.56
N ARG A 793 -21.05 -33.57 -21.57
CA ARG A 793 -20.69 -34.98 -21.36
C ARG A 793 -19.44 -35.13 -20.49
N ARG A 794 -18.39 -34.34 -20.75
CA ARG A 794 -17.16 -34.36 -19.96
C ARG A 794 -17.45 -34.09 -18.48
N SER A 795 -18.25 -33.07 -18.20
CA SER A 795 -18.60 -32.68 -16.83
C SER A 795 -19.39 -33.78 -16.12
N ALA A 796 -20.34 -34.42 -16.80
CA ALA A 796 -21.13 -35.53 -16.26
C ALA A 796 -20.28 -36.78 -15.97
N ASP A 797 -19.42 -37.19 -16.91
CA ASP A 797 -18.53 -38.34 -16.74
C ASP A 797 -17.50 -38.08 -15.62
N ALA A 798 -16.92 -36.88 -15.56
CA ALA A 798 -16.05 -36.46 -14.47
C ALA A 798 -16.74 -36.51 -13.12
N MET A 799 -18.02 -36.10 -13.03
CA MET A 799 -18.77 -36.15 -11.79
C MET A 799 -19.00 -37.58 -11.29
N ARG A 800 -19.26 -38.53 -12.18
CA ARG A 800 -19.38 -39.95 -11.80
C ARG A 800 -18.08 -40.48 -11.21
N ALA A 801 -16.94 -40.18 -11.83
CA ALA A 801 -15.63 -40.57 -11.33
C ALA A 801 -15.29 -39.92 -9.98
N VAL A 802 -15.56 -38.62 -9.85
CA VAL A 802 -15.31 -37.85 -8.63
C VAL A 802 -16.19 -38.30 -7.45
N ALA A 803 -17.44 -38.71 -7.70
CA ALA A 803 -18.34 -39.20 -6.67
C ALA A 803 -17.84 -40.49 -5.98
N ALA A 804 -16.91 -41.22 -6.61
CA ALA A 804 -16.29 -42.42 -6.06
C ALA A 804 -15.03 -42.14 -5.21
N LEU A 805 -14.58 -40.89 -5.13
CA LEU A 805 -13.40 -40.53 -4.33
C LEU A 805 -13.70 -40.61 -2.82
N PRO A 806 -12.71 -40.99 -2.00
CA PRO A 806 -12.85 -40.92 -0.55
C PRO A 806 -12.91 -39.45 -0.08
N SER A 807 -13.44 -39.24 1.12
CA SER A 807 -13.35 -37.93 1.77
C SER A 807 -11.92 -37.68 2.23
N TYR A 808 -11.39 -36.49 1.93
CA TYR A 808 -10.10 -36.02 2.42
C TYR A 808 -10.31 -34.91 3.44
N GLU A 809 -9.65 -34.99 4.59
CA GLU A 809 -9.78 -33.98 5.65
C GLU A 809 -9.43 -32.58 5.13
N GLY A 810 -10.28 -31.60 5.41
CA GLY A 810 -10.06 -30.21 5.02
C GLY A 810 -10.13 -29.92 3.50
N PHE A 811 -10.40 -30.91 2.67
CA PHE A 811 -10.58 -30.78 1.23
C PHE A 811 -12.03 -31.05 0.83
N GLY A 812 -12.52 -30.36 -0.19
CA GLY A 812 -13.86 -30.55 -0.71
C GLY A 812 -13.94 -30.31 -2.20
N ILE A 813 -14.97 -30.89 -2.80
CA ILE A 813 -15.25 -30.75 -4.22
C ILE A 813 -16.62 -30.11 -4.35
N VAL A 814 -16.73 -29.10 -5.19
CA VAL A 814 -18.00 -28.41 -5.44
C VAL A 814 -18.74 -29.17 -6.55
N PRO A 815 -19.84 -29.86 -6.23
CA PRO A 815 -20.52 -30.70 -7.21
C PRO A 815 -21.25 -29.86 -8.27
N GLU A 816 -21.25 -30.37 -9.50
CA GLU A 816 -22.15 -29.96 -10.57
C GLU A 816 -23.30 -30.97 -10.60
N THR A 817 -24.50 -30.55 -10.17
CA THR A 817 -25.59 -31.49 -9.87
C THR A 817 -26.36 -31.94 -11.10
N GLY A 818 -26.19 -31.25 -12.23
CA GLY A 818 -26.86 -31.57 -13.48
C GLY A 818 -26.79 -30.45 -14.51
N PHE A 819 -27.29 -30.73 -15.71
CA PHE A 819 -27.41 -29.76 -16.79
C PHE A 819 -28.70 -29.94 -17.59
N ARG A 820 -29.14 -28.85 -18.24
CA ARG A 820 -30.23 -28.82 -19.22
C ARG A 820 -29.72 -28.19 -20.50
N THR A 821 -30.04 -28.78 -21.64
CA THR A 821 -29.70 -28.27 -22.97
C THR A 821 -30.77 -28.65 -23.99
N LEU A 822 -30.72 -28.05 -25.17
CA LEU A 822 -31.44 -28.59 -26.32
C LEU A 822 -30.85 -29.95 -26.73
N ALA A 823 -31.72 -30.92 -27.03
CA ALA A 823 -31.29 -32.22 -27.52
C ALA A 823 -30.55 -32.02 -28.88
N PRO A 824 -29.25 -32.38 -28.98
CA PRO A 824 -28.48 -32.13 -30.20
C PRO A 824 -29.08 -32.80 -31.44
N ALA A 825 -29.71 -33.95 -31.27
CA ALA A 825 -30.40 -34.68 -32.34
C ALA A 825 -31.63 -33.94 -32.89
N ALA A 826 -32.26 -33.08 -32.10
CA ALA A 826 -33.46 -32.34 -32.49
C ALA A 826 -33.15 -30.90 -32.96
N ALA A 827 -32.20 -30.22 -32.30
CA ALA A 827 -31.93 -28.80 -32.52
C ALA A 827 -30.56 -28.49 -33.17
N GLY A 828 -29.70 -29.50 -33.35
CA GLY A 828 -28.33 -29.35 -33.82
C GLY A 828 -27.34 -29.02 -32.69
N HIS A 829 -26.07 -29.37 -32.90
CA HIS A 829 -24.99 -29.20 -31.91
C HIS A 829 -24.69 -27.73 -31.59
N ASP A 830 -24.72 -26.85 -32.60
CA ASP A 830 -24.38 -25.43 -32.43
C ASP A 830 -25.39 -24.72 -31.52
N LEU A 831 -26.69 -24.94 -31.76
CA LEU A 831 -27.72 -24.30 -30.95
C LEU A 831 -27.78 -24.87 -29.52
N ALA A 832 -27.52 -26.18 -29.36
CA ALA A 832 -27.38 -26.80 -28.04
C ALA A 832 -26.19 -26.25 -27.25
N ALA A 833 -25.10 -25.84 -27.92
CA ALA A 833 -23.95 -25.21 -27.28
C ALA A 833 -24.24 -23.79 -26.75
N GLU A 834 -25.18 -23.09 -27.40
CA GLU A 834 -25.56 -21.70 -27.13
C GLU A 834 -26.78 -21.56 -26.19
N LEU A 835 -27.58 -22.61 -26.01
CA LEU A 835 -28.73 -22.65 -25.11
C LEU A 835 -28.67 -23.88 -24.18
N ASN A 836 -28.01 -23.70 -23.03
CA ASN A 836 -27.94 -24.69 -21.96
C ASN A 836 -27.70 -24.02 -20.61
N ALA A 837 -27.74 -24.80 -19.54
CA ALA A 837 -27.35 -24.40 -18.21
C ALA A 837 -26.79 -25.59 -17.43
N VAL A 838 -25.66 -25.40 -16.76
CA VAL A 838 -25.11 -26.36 -15.79
C VAL A 838 -25.33 -25.79 -14.39
N HIS A 839 -25.92 -26.58 -13.49
CA HIS A 839 -26.09 -26.18 -12.10
C HIS A 839 -24.91 -26.64 -11.25
N ARG A 840 -24.46 -25.75 -10.36
CA ARG A 840 -23.37 -25.99 -9.41
C ARG A 840 -23.82 -25.60 -8.01
N ALA A 841 -23.43 -26.39 -7.01
CA ALA A 841 -23.68 -26.02 -5.62
C ALA A 841 -22.94 -24.73 -5.22
N SER A 842 -23.56 -23.88 -4.40
CA SER A 842 -22.88 -22.71 -3.85
C SER A 842 -21.86 -23.08 -2.76
N THR A 843 -20.97 -22.14 -2.51
CA THR A 843 -19.94 -22.24 -1.47
C THR A 843 -19.88 -20.96 -0.65
N PRO A 844 -20.94 -20.59 0.10
CA PRO A 844 -20.95 -19.37 0.88
C PRO A 844 -19.74 -19.29 1.82
N GLY A 845 -19.11 -18.11 1.92
CA GLY A 845 -17.91 -17.89 2.74
C GLY A 845 -16.60 -18.49 2.20
N ALA A 846 -16.60 -19.19 1.07
CA ALA A 846 -15.36 -19.60 0.39
C ALA A 846 -14.86 -18.48 -0.54
N LEU A 847 -13.58 -18.14 -0.45
CA LEU A 847 -12.92 -17.10 -1.24
C LEU A 847 -12.30 -17.74 -2.48
N VAL A 848 -12.56 -17.21 -3.67
CA VAL A 848 -11.83 -17.63 -4.86
C VAL A 848 -10.39 -17.16 -4.76
N LEU A 849 -9.46 -18.11 -4.89
CA LEU A 849 -8.03 -17.86 -4.69
C LEU A 849 -7.49 -16.81 -5.67
N ALA A 850 -7.99 -16.76 -6.91
CA ALA A 850 -7.63 -15.72 -7.86
C ALA A 850 -7.93 -14.30 -7.34
N GLY A 851 -9.10 -14.08 -6.74
CA GLY A 851 -9.46 -12.79 -6.18
C GLY A 851 -8.70 -12.47 -4.90
N LEU A 852 -8.46 -13.49 -4.07
CA LEU A 852 -7.66 -13.37 -2.86
C LEU A 852 -6.22 -12.93 -3.16
N LEU A 853 -5.61 -13.50 -4.20
CA LEU A 853 -4.23 -13.20 -4.63
C LEU A 853 -4.09 -11.86 -5.34
N GLU A 854 -5.18 -11.31 -5.89
CA GLU A 854 -5.21 -9.95 -6.44
C GLU A 854 -5.55 -8.88 -5.40
N ASP A 855 -6.07 -9.26 -4.22
CA ASP A 855 -6.33 -8.30 -3.14
C ASP A 855 -5.01 -7.92 -2.45
N PRO A 856 -4.51 -6.68 -2.64
CA PRO A 856 -3.22 -6.27 -2.10
C PRO A 856 -3.27 -6.05 -0.58
N THR A 857 -4.45 -6.12 0.04
CA THR A 857 -4.64 -5.97 1.49
C THR A 857 -4.55 -7.29 2.24
N TRP A 858 -4.87 -8.42 1.58
CA TRP A 858 -5.06 -9.69 2.28
C TRP A 858 -3.81 -10.23 2.99
N PRO A 859 -2.64 -10.44 2.32
CA PRO A 859 -1.48 -11.00 3.00
C PRO A 859 -1.00 -10.08 4.12
N ALA A 860 -1.05 -8.78 3.87
CA ALA A 860 -0.59 -7.75 4.78
C ALA A 860 -1.41 -7.65 6.07
N GLN A 861 -2.73 -7.84 5.99
CA GLN A 861 -3.62 -7.64 7.13
C GLN A 861 -3.90 -8.92 7.91
N ARG A 862 -3.79 -10.09 7.29
CA ARG A 862 -4.32 -11.35 7.85
C ARG A 862 -3.32 -12.49 7.98
N VAL A 863 -2.11 -12.37 7.41
CA VAL A 863 -1.11 -13.43 7.48
C VAL A 863 0.03 -12.98 8.40
N THR A 864 0.06 -13.53 9.61
CA THR A 864 1.10 -13.27 10.61
C THR A 864 2.36 -14.08 10.34
N ASP A 865 2.22 -15.37 10.04
CA ASP A 865 3.31 -16.27 9.63
C ASP A 865 3.06 -16.82 8.21
N PRO A 866 3.75 -16.28 7.18
CA PRO A 866 3.62 -16.75 5.80
C PRO A 866 4.06 -18.20 5.59
N ALA A 867 5.01 -18.71 6.36
CA ALA A 867 5.52 -20.07 6.22
C ALA A 867 4.49 -21.07 6.77
N GLU A 868 3.96 -20.82 7.97
CA GLU A 868 2.91 -21.66 8.56
C GLU A 868 1.64 -21.66 7.69
N TRP A 869 1.24 -20.47 7.21
CA TRP A 869 0.09 -20.33 6.31
C TRP A 869 0.27 -21.18 5.04
N LEU A 870 1.45 -21.11 4.42
CA LEU A 870 1.75 -21.86 3.21
C LEU A 870 1.78 -23.38 3.45
N ALA A 871 2.38 -23.85 4.54
CA ALA A 871 2.41 -25.27 4.89
C ALA A 871 0.99 -25.84 5.07
N ARG A 872 0.12 -25.09 5.74
CA ARG A 872 -1.30 -25.47 5.93
C ARG A 872 -2.05 -25.47 4.59
N PHE A 873 -1.84 -24.48 3.74
CA PHE A 873 -2.40 -24.44 2.39
C PHE A 873 -1.96 -25.64 1.54
N VAL A 874 -0.66 -25.95 1.51
CA VAL A 874 -0.09 -27.08 0.76
C VAL A 874 -0.69 -28.41 1.25
N THR A 875 -0.84 -28.58 2.56
CA THR A 875 -1.46 -29.78 3.15
C THR A 875 -2.91 -29.94 2.72
N LEU A 876 -3.72 -28.88 2.78
CA LEU A 876 -5.14 -28.92 2.45
C LEU A 876 -5.41 -29.07 0.95
N ALA A 877 -4.57 -28.48 0.10
CA ALA A 877 -4.77 -28.47 -1.34
C ALA A 877 -4.00 -29.59 -2.04
N HIS A 878 -2.68 -29.65 -1.89
CA HIS A 878 -1.82 -30.45 -2.76
C HIS A 878 -1.80 -31.92 -2.36
N GLY A 879 -1.82 -32.24 -1.06
CA GLY A 879 -1.88 -33.63 -0.59
C GLY A 879 -3.07 -34.40 -1.19
N PRO A 880 -4.31 -33.90 -1.00
CA PRO A 880 -5.50 -34.52 -1.60
C PRO A 880 -5.50 -34.56 -3.13
N LEU A 881 -5.04 -33.50 -3.80
CA LEU A 881 -4.94 -33.45 -5.27
C LEU A 881 -3.98 -34.54 -5.81
N MET A 882 -2.83 -34.72 -5.18
CA MET A 882 -1.84 -35.73 -5.57
C MET A 882 -2.35 -37.15 -5.29
N ARG A 883 -2.98 -37.39 -4.13
CA ARG A 883 -3.56 -38.71 -3.79
C ARG A 883 -4.71 -39.08 -4.72
N ALA A 884 -5.61 -38.15 -5.02
CA ALA A 884 -6.71 -38.39 -5.96
C ALA A 884 -6.19 -38.84 -7.34
N PHE A 885 -5.08 -38.28 -7.80
CA PHE A 885 -4.46 -38.70 -9.06
C PHE A 885 -3.71 -40.02 -8.93
N ALA A 886 -2.89 -40.19 -7.89
CA ALA A 886 -2.07 -41.38 -7.69
C ALA A 886 -2.94 -42.64 -7.54
N ASP A 887 -3.95 -42.58 -6.67
CA ASP A 887 -4.76 -43.71 -6.25
C ASP A 887 -5.96 -43.94 -7.18
N HIS A 888 -6.57 -42.86 -7.67
CA HIS A 888 -7.83 -42.93 -8.42
C HIS A 888 -7.72 -42.44 -9.87
N GLY A 889 -6.61 -41.83 -10.28
CA GLY A 889 -6.44 -41.35 -11.66
C GLY A 889 -7.20 -40.07 -11.97
N VAL A 890 -7.64 -39.31 -10.95
CA VAL A 890 -8.41 -38.07 -11.11
C VAL A 890 -7.47 -36.87 -11.01
N ALA A 891 -7.28 -36.15 -12.11
CA ALA A 891 -6.54 -34.90 -12.17
C ALA A 891 -7.49 -33.70 -12.26
N PHE A 892 -7.58 -32.90 -11.19
CA PHE A 892 -8.40 -31.68 -11.18
C PHE A 892 -7.70 -30.49 -11.87
N GLU A 893 -8.49 -29.64 -12.53
CA GLU A 893 -8.05 -28.33 -13.04
C GLU A 893 -8.00 -27.28 -11.90
N ALA A 894 -7.16 -27.54 -10.89
CA ALA A 894 -7.05 -26.74 -9.66
C ALA A 894 -6.25 -25.43 -9.85
N HIS A 895 -6.49 -24.68 -10.93
CA HIS A 895 -5.90 -23.35 -11.10
C HIS A 895 -6.57 -22.32 -10.17
N VAL A 896 -5.99 -21.13 -10.01
CA VAL A 896 -6.44 -20.14 -9.00
C VAL A 896 -7.92 -19.72 -9.10
N GLN A 897 -8.56 -19.77 -10.27
CA GLN A 897 -10.00 -19.45 -10.41
C GLN A 897 -10.94 -20.60 -9.99
N ASN A 898 -10.45 -21.84 -10.04
CA ASN A 898 -11.20 -23.06 -9.70
C ASN A 898 -10.86 -23.57 -8.30
N SER A 899 -10.06 -22.79 -7.58
CA SER A 899 -9.59 -23.06 -6.23
C SER A 899 -10.26 -22.07 -5.29
N LEU A 900 -10.97 -22.57 -4.29
CA LEU A 900 -11.61 -21.75 -3.27
C LEU A 900 -11.05 -22.10 -1.90
N LEU A 901 -10.91 -21.09 -1.05
CA LEU A 901 -10.30 -21.20 0.25
C LEU A 901 -11.25 -20.61 1.31
N ARG A 902 -11.54 -21.38 2.36
CA ARG A 902 -12.13 -20.84 3.59
C ARG A 902 -11.01 -20.57 4.57
N LEU A 903 -11.04 -19.39 5.16
CA LEU A 903 -10.12 -19.00 6.23
C LEU A 903 -10.84 -19.11 7.59
N ASP A 904 -10.10 -19.42 8.65
CA ASP A 904 -10.59 -19.29 10.02
C ASP A 904 -10.54 -17.83 10.52
N GLY A 905 -10.91 -17.61 11.79
CA GLY A 905 -10.98 -16.27 12.40
C GLY A 905 -9.65 -15.52 12.40
N ASP A 906 -8.53 -16.26 12.44
CA ASP A 906 -7.17 -15.73 12.43
C ASP A 906 -6.61 -15.54 11.01
N GLY A 907 -7.40 -15.88 9.98
CA GLY A 907 -7.00 -15.74 8.58
C GLY A 907 -6.20 -16.93 8.03
N MET A 908 -6.12 -18.05 8.75
CA MET A 908 -5.39 -19.24 8.34
C MET A 908 -6.23 -20.18 7.46
N PRO A 909 -5.62 -20.96 6.54
CA PRO A 909 -6.34 -21.88 5.67
C PRO A 909 -7.10 -22.95 6.46
N ALA A 910 -8.43 -22.95 6.42
CA ALA A 910 -9.24 -23.92 7.16
C ALA A 910 -9.82 -25.02 6.26
N ARG A 911 -10.20 -24.68 5.02
CA ARG A 911 -10.72 -25.65 4.05
C ARG A 911 -10.40 -25.25 2.63
N PHE A 912 -9.94 -26.20 1.82
CA PHE A 912 -9.75 -26.03 0.38
C PHE A 912 -10.90 -26.67 -0.39
N LEU A 913 -11.41 -25.98 -1.40
CA LEU A 913 -12.45 -26.48 -2.30
C LEU A 913 -11.98 -26.37 -3.75
N VAL A 914 -12.22 -27.40 -4.55
CA VAL A 914 -12.02 -27.37 -6.00
C VAL A 914 -13.36 -27.43 -6.73
N ARG A 915 -13.50 -26.69 -7.83
CA ARG A 915 -14.70 -26.65 -8.66
C ARG A 915 -14.37 -26.86 -10.14
N ASP A 916 -15.43 -26.93 -10.95
CA ASP A 916 -15.41 -27.02 -12.42
C ASP A 916 -15.04 -28.41 -12.94
N MET A 917 -16.06 -29.21 -13.21
CA MET A 917 -15.90 -30.61 -13.61
C MET A 917 -15.57 -30.75 -15.09
N GLU A 918 -15.87 -29.74 -15.90
CA GLU A 918 -15.47 -29.64 -17.31
C GLU A 918 -13.94 -29.73 -17.50
N GLY A 919 -13.14 -29.34 -16.49
CA GLY A 919 -11.69 -29.30 -16.58
C GLY A 919 -10.97 -30.61 -16.18
N VAL A 920 -11.69 -31.53 -15.52
CA VAL A 920 -11.12 -32.74 -14.93
C VAL A 920 -10.61 -33.68 -16.02
N ALA A 921 -9.39 -34.20 -15.82
CA ALA A 921 -8.79 -35.23 -16.65
C ALA A 921 -8.73 -36.56 -15.89
N LEU A 922 -9.23 -37.62 -16.52
CA LEU A 922 -9.31 -38.97 -15.94
C LEU A 922 -8.30 -39.89 -16.62
N ASP A 923 -7.50 -40.62 -15.83
CA ASP A 923 -6.60 -41.65 -16.33
C ASP A 923 -7.41 -42.78 -16.99
N ARG A 924 -7.28 -42.90 -18.32
CA ARG A 924 -7.97 -43.92 -19.13
C ARG A 924 -7.76 -45.33 -18.60
N ALA A 925 -6.60 -45.63 -18.01
CA ALA A 925 -6.33 -46.97 -17.51
C ALA A 925 -7.16 -47.32 -16.26
N ARG A 926 -7.56 -46.32 -15.47
CA ARG A 926 -8.28 -46.45 -14.20
C ARG A 926 -9.80 -46.31 -14.32
N HIS A 927 -10.29 -45.64 -15.37
CA HIS A 927 -11.72 -45.40 -15.60
C HIS A 927 -12.26 -46.15 -16.83
N ARG A 928 -12.17 -47.48 -16.81
CA ARG A 928 -12.64 -48.36 -17.91
C ARG A 928 -14.15 -48.57 -17.92
N ASP A 929 -14.83 -48.15 -16.87
CA ASP A 929 -16.28 -48.13 -16.71
C ASP A 929 -16.94 -47.02 -17.55
N LEU A 930 -16.19 -45.99 -17.94
CA LEU A 930 -16.66 -44.94 -18.84
C LEU A 930 -16.58 -45.37 -20.32
N PRO A 931 -17.43 -44.79 -21.20
CA PRO A 931 -17.33 -45.00 -22.64
C PRO A 931 -15.93 -44.68 -23.19
N ALA A 932 -15.43 -45.48 -24.13
CA ALA A 932 -14.07 -45.33 -24.66
C ALA A 932 -13.84 -43.99 -25.40
N ASP A 933 -14.92 -43.37 -25.90
CA ASP A 933 -14.98 -42.05 -26.54
C ASP A 933 -15.22 -40.91 -25.54
N SER A 934 -15.27 -41.17 -24.23
CA SER A 934 -15.55 -40.15 -23.23
C SER A 934 -14.52 -39.01 -23.33
N PRO A 935 -14.96 -37.75 -23.44
CA PRO A 935 -14.08 -36.60 -23.56
C PRO A 935 -13.30 -36.29 -22.28
N ALA A 936 -13.58 -36.99 -21.17
CA ALA A 936 -12.86 -36.88 -19.91
C ALA A 936 -11.64 -37.81 -19.81
N LEU A 937 -11.47 -38.77 -20.73
CA LEU A 937 -10.41 -39.80 -20.66
C LEU A 937 -9.10 -39.37 -21.35
N TYR A 938 -8.02 -39.31 -20.58
CA TYR A 938 -6.68 -38.90 -20.98
C TYR A 938 -5.65 -40.01 -20.79
N HIS A 939 -4.50 -39.88 -21.47
CA HIS A 939 -3.31 -40.65 -21.08
C HIS A 939 -2.80 -40.17 -19.72
N ARG A 940 -2.26 -41.10 -18.91
CA ARG A 940 -1.78 -40.81 -17.56
C ARG A 940 -0.78 -39.65 -17.52
N ASP A 941 0.19 -39.63 -18.43
CA ASP A 941 1.21 -38.58 -18.50
C ASP A 941 0.62 -37.21 -18.84
N GLU A 942 -0.39 -37.17 -19.72
CA GLU A 942 -1.10 -35.93 -20.08
C GLU A 942 -1.95 -35.42 -18.90
N ALA A 943 -2.66 -36.32 -18.21
CA ALA A 943 -3.42 -35.96 -17.01
C ALA A 943 -2.50 -35.47 -15.87
N TRP A 944 -1.33 -36.10 -15.69
CA TRP A 944 -0.29 -35.65 -14.75
C TRP A 944 0.26 -34.27 -15.12
N GLN A 945 0.61 -34.06 -16.39
CA GLN A 945 1.10 -32.77 -16.89
C GLN A 945 0.09 -31.65 -16.61
N ARG A 946 -1.20 -31.90 -16.86
CA ARG A 946 -2.30 -30.96 -16.55
C ARG A 946 -2.38 -30.67 -15.06
N LEU A 947 -2.35 -31.70 -14.20
CA LEU A 947 -2.37 -31.52 -12.75
C LEU A 947 -1.20 -30.64 -12.28
N CYS A 948 0.02 -30.94 -12.72
CA CYS A 948 1.22 -30.16 -12.38
C CYS A 948 1.10 -28.70 -12.84
N TYR A 949 0.63 -28.45 -14.06
CA TYR A 949 0.44 -27.07 -14.52
C TYR A 949 -0.58 -26.30 -13.66
N HIS A 950 -1.74 -26.91 -13.37
CA HIS A 950 -2.81 -26.21 -12.66
C HIS A 950 -2.51 -26.03 -11.17
N ALA A 951 -2.10 -27.09 -10.46
CA ALA A 951 -1.87 -27.06 -9.03
C ALA A 951 -0.53 -26.39 -8.66
N VAL A 952 0.53 -26.58 -9.46
CA VAL A 952 1.88 -26.11 -9.10
C VAL A 952 2.24 -24.84 -9.84
N THR A 953 2.33 -24.91 -11.17
CA THR A 953 2.81 -23.79 -12.01
C THR A 953 1.87 -22.59 -12.00
N ASN A 954 0.55 -22.83 -11.95
CA ASN A 954 -0.45 -21.77 -11.94
C ASN A 954 -0.84 -21.36 -10.52
N GLN A 955 -1.15 -22.33 -9.65
CA GLN A 955 -1.71 -22.06 -8.33
C GLN A 955 -0.62 -21.83 -7.27
N LEU A 956 0.19 -22.84 -6.92
CA LEU A 956 1.19 -22.72 -5.86
C LEU A 956 2.21 -21.61 -6.13
N ALA A 957 2.71 -21.50 -7.35
CA ALA A 957 3.65 -20.45 -7.74
C ALA A 957 3.07 -19.05 -7.51
N HIS A 958 1.78 -18.85 -7.79
CA HIS A 958 1.13 -17.56 -7.58
C HIS A 958 0.90 -17.26 -6.09
N VAL A 959 0.55 -18.27 -5.29
CA VAL A 959 0.44 -18.16 -3.82
C VAL A 959 1.79 -17.77 -3.21
N ILE A 960 2.85 -18.50 -3.56
CA ILE A 960 4.21 -18.24 -3.08
C ILE A 960 4.66 -16.85 -3.51
N HIS A 961 4.38 -16.44 -4.74
CA HIS A 961 4.69 -15.11 -5.23
C HIS A 961 4.04 -14.01 -4.37
N VAL A 962 2.73 -14.10 -4.13
CA VAL A 962 2.00 -13.06 -3.39
C VAL A 962 2.44 -13.01 -1.93
N LEU A 963 2.61 -14.16 -1.27
CA LEU A 963 3.11 -14.22 0.11
C LEU A 963 4.56 -13.73 0.22
N GLY A 964 5.43 -14.16 -0.70
CA GLY A 964 6.85 -13.81 -0.71
C GLY A 964 7.09 -12.34 -1.03
N ARG A 965 6.30 -11.74 -1.92
CA ARG A 965 6.33 -10.31 -2.22
C ARG A 965 5.84 -9.45 -1.05
N SER A 966 4.91 -9.98 -0.26
CA SER A 966 4.25 -9.23 0.83
C SER A 966 4.89 -9.41 2.21
N SER A 967 5.94 -10.24 2.30
CA SER A 967 6.63 -10.59 3.54
C SER A 967 8.15 -10.45 3.41
N GLU A 968 8.83 -10.45 4.55
CA GLU A 968 10.30 -10.42 4.63
C GLU A 968 10.93 -11.81 4.37
N VAL A 969 10.13 -12.88 4.39
CA VAL A 969 10.57 -14.27 4.18
C VAL A 969 11.05 -14.49 2.74
N GLY A 970 10.39 -13.86 1.76
CA GLY A 970 10.71 -13.97 0.34
C GLY A 970 10.30 -15.31 -0.30
N GLU A 971 10.27 -15.36 -1.64
CA GLU A 971 9.80 -16.54 -2.38
C GLU A 971 10.68 -17.78 -2.20
N ARG A 972 12.02 -17.63 -2.14
CA ARG A 972 12.93 -18.79 -2.09
C ARG A 972 12.73 -19.63 -0.82
N ALA A 973 12.59 -18.98 0.33
CA ALA A 973 12.32 -19.67 1.59
C ALA A 973 10.93 -20.32 1.57
N LEU A 974 9.92 -19.67 0.99
CA LEU A 974 8.58 -20.24 0.84
C LEU A 974 8.55 -21.45 -0.12
N TRP A 975 9.36 -21.47 -1.17
CA TRP A 975 9.55 -22.66 -2.00
C TRP A 975 10.15 -23.83 -1.22
N SER A 976 11.08 -23.59 -0.28
CA SER A 976 11.55 -24.62 0.66
C SER A 976 10.43 -25.13 1.56
N VAL A 977 9.61 -24.23 2.13
CA VAL A 977 8.48 -24.62 2.98
C VAL A 977 7.53 -25.55 2.21
N ALA A 978 7.19 -25.21 0.96
CA ALA A 978 6.36 -26.07 0.12
C ALA A 978 7.03 -27.43 -0.15
N ARG A 979 8.33 -27.46 -0.47
CA ARG A 979 9.11 -28.70 -0.68
C ARG A 979 9.08 -29.59 0.57
N GLU A 980 9.42 -29.04 1.74
CA GLU A 980 9.49 -29.80 2.99
C GLU A 980 8.11 -30.31 3.43
N THR A 981 7.05 -29.53 3.18
CA THR A 981 5.68 -29.96 3.46
C THR A 981 5.28 -31.15 2.58
N MET A 982 5.73 -31.19 1.32
CA MET A 982 5.41 -32.26 0.36
C MET A 982 6.30 -33.49 0.49
N ARG A 983 7.54 -33.35 1.01
CA ARG A 983 8.54 -34.41 1.10
C ARG A 983 8.04 -35.73 1.73
N PRO A 984 7.15 -35.73 2.75
CA PRO A 984 6.63 -36.97 3.32
C PRO A 984 5.68 -37.76 2.41
N TRP A 985 5.23 -37.20 1.28
CA TRP A 985 4.25 -37.81 0.39
C TRP A 985 4.94 -38.52 -0.78
N PRO A 986 4.87 -39.86 -0.89
CA PRO A 986 5.49 -40.59 -2.01
C PRO A 986 4.99 -40.13 -3.39
N GLU A 987 3.74 -39.67 -3.46
CA GLU A 987 3.09 -39.19 -4.68
C GLU A 987 3.69 -37.85 -5.17
N ALA A 988 4.38 -37.11 -4.29
CA ALA A 988 5.04 -35.85 -4.63
C ALA A 988 6.45 -36.05 -5.22
N GLU A 989 7.07 -37.23 -5.05
CA GLU A 989 8.45 -37.47 -5.47
C GLU A 989 8.73 -37.15 -6.95
N PRO A 990 7.85 -37.51 -7.92
CA PRO A 990 8.06 -37.14 -9.32
C PRO A 990 8.08 -35.61 -9.54
N LEU A 991 7.34 -34.84 -8.73
CA LEU A 991 7.34 -33.39 -8.77
C LEU A 991 8.60 -32.80 -8.12
N LEU A 992 9.03 -33.35 -6.98
CA LEU A 992 10.15 -32.83 -6.21
C LEU A 992 11.52 -33.10 -6.84
N THR A 993 11.60 -34.07 -7.76
CA THR A 993 12.82 -34.47 -8.48
C THR A 993 12.88 -33.96 -9.92
N ALA A 994 11.75 -33.62 -10.53
CA ALA A 994 11.71 -33.13 -11.90
C ALA A 994 12.55 -31.86 -12.07
N PRO A 995 13.38 -31.76 -13.12
CA PRO A 995 14.18 -30.56 -13.39
C PRO A 995 13.31 -29.36 -13.81
N THR A 996 12.16 -29.64 -14.41
CA THR A 996 11.27 -28.63 -14.98
C THR A 996 9.81 -28.89 -14.61
N LEU A 997 8.98 -27.85 -14.77
CA LEU A 997 7.54 -27.89 -14.63
C LEU A 997 6.87 -27.52 -15.96
N PRO A 998 5.72 -28.14 -16.29
CA PRO A 998 4.96 -27.75 -17.46
C PRO A 998 4.29 -26.39 -17.25
N ALA A 999 4.38 -25.53 -18.26
CA ALA A 999 3.72 -24.23 -18.30
C ALA A 999 3.01 -24.02 -19.63
N LYS A 1000 1.72 -23.66 -19.59
CA LYS A 1000 0.95 -23.30 -20.79
C LYS A 1000 1.49 -22.01 -21.42
N ALA A 1001 1.87 -22.04 -22.68
CA ALA A 1001 2.38 -20.88 -23.43
C ALA A 1001 1.24 -20.02 -23.98
N ASN A 1002 0.59 -19.26 -23.09
CA ASN A 1002 -0.60 -18.48 -23.41
C ASN A 1002 -0.35 -17.35 -24.40
N LEU A 1003 0.83 -16.71 -24.38
CA LEU A 1003 1.16 -15.63 -25.31
C LEU A 1003 1.29 -16.18 -26.72
N LEU A 1004 2.13 -17.21 -26.91
CA LEU A 1004 2.30 -17.88 -28.19
C LEU A 1004 1.01 -18.55 -28.69
N SER A 1005 0.28 -19.22 -27.79
CA SER A 1005 -1.00 -19.87 -28.16
C SER A 1005 -2.05 -18.85 -28.60
N ARG A 1006 -2.11 -17.68 -27.93
CA ARG A 1006 -3.02 -16.59 -28.36
C ARG A 1006 -2.58 -15.99 -29.68
N PHE A 1007 -1.27 -15.72 -29.83
CA PHE A 1007 -0.70 -15.18 -31.06
C PHE A 1007 -0.96 -16.10 -32.27
N ALA A 1008 -0.84 -17.42 -32.07
CA ALA A 1008 -1.12 -18.43 -33.08
C ALA A 1008 -2.60 -18.81 -33.22
N GLN A 1009 -3.50 -18.19 -32.45
CA GLN A 1009 -4.94 -18.51 -32.41
C GLN A 1009 -5.26 -19.99 -32.08
N ARG A 1010 -4.41 -20.65 -31.28
CA ARG A 1010 -4.55 -22.06 -30.88
C ARG A 1010 -5.06 -22.21 -29.44
N GLY A 1011 -6.17 -21.53 -29.13
CA GLY A 1011 -6.76 -21.55 -27.79
C GLY A 1011 -7.15 -22.95 -27.30
N GLU A 1012 -7.77 -23.74 -28.17
CA GLU A 1012 -8.28 -25.10 -27.90
C GLU A 1012 -7.18 -26.15 -27.74
N ARG A 1013 -6.04 -25.96 -28.42
CA ARG A 1013 -4.87 -26.86 -28.36
C ARG A 1013 -3.62 -26.04 -28.07
N PRO A 1014 -3.49 -25.57 -26.82
CA PRO A 1014 -2.42 -24.66 -26.46
C PRO A 1014 -1.06 -25.34 -26.50
N TYR A 1015 -0.03 -24.54 -26.74
CA TYR A 1015 1.35 -24.98 -26.56
C TYR A 1015 1.70 -25.06 -25.07
N PHE A 1016 2.61 -25.98 -24.75
CA PHE A 1016 3.25 -26.08 -23.44
C PHE A 1016 4.76 -25.90 -23.61
N VAL A 1017 5.37 -25.28 -22.61
CA VAL A 1017 6.82 -25.12 -22.47
C VAL A 1017 7.23 -25.65 -21.09
N GLU A 1018 8.51 -25.99 -20.96
CA GLU A 1018 9.10 -26.39 -19.69
C GLU A 1018 9.76 -25.18 -19.03
N ILE A 1019 9.53 -24.98 -17.74
CA ILE A 1019 10.16 -23.95 -16.92
C ILE A 1019 10.98 -24.59 -15.79
N PRO A 1020 12.05 -23.95 -15.28
CA PRO A 1020 12.80 -24.49 -14.14
C PRO A 1020 11.89 -24.77 -12.95
N ASN A 1021 12.10 -25.89 -12.27
CA ASN A 1021 11.32 -26.26 -11.10
C ASN A 1021 11.92 -25.69 -9.80
N PRO A 1022 11.31 -24.67 -9.17
CA PRO A 1022 11.86 -24.06 -7.95
C PRO A 1022 11.79 -25.01 -6.74
N LEU A 1023 10.95 -26.04 -6.77
CA LEU A 1023 10.90 -27.06 -5.72
C LEU A 1023 12.17 -27.91 -5.68
N ARG A 1024 12.95 -27.98 -6.77
CA ARG A 1024 14.17 -28.79 -6.86
C ARG A 1024 15.41 -28.08 -6.31
N SER A 1025 15.48 -26.75 -6.43
CA SER A 1025 16.71 -25.95 -6.28
C SER A 1025 16.67 -24.94 -5.13
N VAL A 1026 16.50 -25.43 -3.89
CA VAL A 1026 16.82 -24.60 -2.72
C VAL A 1026 18.02 -25.20 -1.98
N PRO A 1027 19.19 -24.55 -2.00
CA PRO A 1027 20.33 -25.01 -1.22
C PRO A 1027 19.99 -24.94 0.27
N HIS A 1028 20.40 -25.97 1.02
CA HIS A 1028 20.42 -25.93 2.48
C HIS A 1028 21.29 -24.74 2.94
N ARG A 1029 20.93 -24.17 4.09
CA ARG A 1029 21.55 -23.00 4.72
C ARG A 1029 23.04 -23.15 5.09
N GLU A 1030 23.69 -24.25 4.71
CA GLU A 1030 25.06 -24.61 5.13
C GLU A 1030 26.14 -24.36 4.06
N ASP A 1031 25.79 -24.07 2.80
CA ASP A 1031 26.79 -23.91 1.73
C ASP A 1031 27.19 -22.45 1.43
N ALA A 1032 27.23 -21.60 2.45
CA ALA A 1032 27.85 -20.27 2.38
C ALA A 1032 28.86 -20.12 3.52
N SER A 1033 29.97 -20.86 3.42
CA SER A 1033 31.22 -20.59 4.14
C SER A 1033 32.07 -19.58 3.40
#